data_AF-A0A940QA31-F1
#
_entry.id   AF-A0A940QA31-F1
#
_cell.length_a   1.000
_cell.length_b   1.000
_cell.length_c   1.000
_cell.angle_alpha   90.00
_cell.angle_beta   90.00
_cell.angle_gamma   90.00
#
_symmetry.space_group_name_H-M   'P 1'
#
loop_
_entity.id
_entity.type
_entity.pdbx_description
1 polymer ?
#
loop_
_entity_poly.entity_id
_entity_poly.type
_entity_poly.pdbx_seq_one_letter_code
_entity_poly.pdbx_strand_id
1 'polypeptide(L)'
;MGKDNRVLTKEFTEELGSCISKQFPDEGVYRISRVEEWLATNGYTMEKLGFSDFHELIKAAPELFGTPRYNEDTYVIVRRWDGAGTTGHPADSFFGNKSIMLNDDIIEMSQQSLYALTKVLGTGMTVQEMKQEIYEAFARAKQDGKLDFVYDRYIFPIGYCADGYLVNGLITKNISPRGKSLYFSFEKTQIYSSNATTFHRAQPAAQITPEDRAEIYRLLTANFPFDIPQHMAAVSKLLSDHHFDRSRFGFFKMKDLLAQMDYLELNDVLLGGVPQVMVTIRRADDLQASPRAENRPAVHSGQPEIPDGALEDFCHLPSKPLMILGQYLEGINVLLDISELRAEISEDFARARADGKIRFYEGKIIFPCRWKRSDGSPVEITLKPSTYEGKPWFLNFVDTNTRDGVQRSVQPGRHLESFAFLGSWSSFLSELSEKAIFENWDFAGSGKKDHHILIQYIKYTFYRLTRENKVCISGDRKFACFNTGLVDKHYDDIYACFQPNDPGSETEWKFSGFCTAANRTLGKQIVNYFSPLPQPPVYFQRGEQLFFDLSRQLLTDFDHIIIDNIDRLPLSFLEEQFTDIQEAREIAAQLRTADYREKRALYDRLRVIVGENDRLFMRIQNRIKDSIELARKRVSRNYKTAIPSYYPKCNTMSLMLPLCLVDEEKPDVALVVQQTPAGNYQGHTILTLSQAYIDARLLCQLNSEWLTTNVGDDQEDGEEAAE
;
A
#
# COMPACT_ATOMS: atom_id res chain seq x y z
N MET A 1 -60.34 -22.85 14.21
CA MET A 1 -61.12 -22.22 13.13
C MET A 1 -60.55 -20.82 12.96
N GLY A 2 -59.80 -20.43 11.94
CA GLY A 2 -59.19 -21.08 10.78
C GLY A 2 -58.03 -20.12 10.44
N LYS A 3 -56.78 -20.60 10.48
CA LYS A 3 -55.65 -19.74 10.07
C LYS A 3 -55.65 -19.76 8.55
N ASP A 4 -56.47 -18.89 7.97
CA ASP A 4 -56.44 -18.63 6.54
C ASP A 4 -55.00 -18.26 6.19
N ASN A 5 -54.37 -19.07 5.34
CA ASN A 5 -53.19 -18.66 4.59
C ASN A 5 -53.63 -17.44 3.78
N ARG A 6 -53.46 -16.23 4.33
CA ARG A 6 -53.63 -14.98 3.60
C ARG A 6 -52.53 -14.94 2.55
N VAL A 7 -52.86 -15.42 1.36
CA VAL A 7 -52.02 -15.23 0.18
C VAL A 7 -52.26 -13.82 -0.31
N LEU A 8 -51.20 -13.04 -0.48
CA LEU A 8 -51.30 -11.70 -1.04
C LEU A 8 -51.92 -11.78 -2.45
N THR A 9 -52.78 -10.82 -2.79
CA THR A 9 -53.35 -10.77 -4.14
C THR A 9 -52.23 -10.55 -5.15
N LYS A 10 -52.36 -11.12 -6.35
CA LYS A 10 -51.31 -11.04 -7.37
C LYS A 10 -50.87 -9.60 -7.67
N GLU A 11 -51.82 -8.67 -7.77
CA GLU A 11 -51.54 -7.23 -7.97
C GLU A 11 -50.71 -6.64 -6.84
N PHE A 12 -51.00 -7.02 -5.59
CA PHE A 12 -50.32 -6.49 -4.43
C PHE A 12 -48.94 -7.12 -4.22
N THR A 13 -48.78 -8.41 -4.58
CA THR A 13 -47.46 -9.07 -4.66
C THR A 13 -46.59 -8.42 -5.74
N GLU A 14 -47.16 -8.03 -6.87
CA GLU A 14 -46.45 -7.30 -7.93
C GLU A 14 -46.00 -5.91 -7.46
N GLU A 15 -46.86 -5.20 -6.72
CA GLU A 15 -46.56 -3.91 -6.11
C GLU A 15 -45.44 -4.01 -5.06
N LEU A 16 -45.55 -4.95 -4.12
CA LEU A 16 -44.54 -5.25 -3.11
C LEU A 16 -43.21 -5.69 -3.73
N GLY A 17 -43.25 -6.57 -4.74
CA GLY A 17 -42.07 -7.03 -5.46
C GLY A 17 -41.33 -5.89 -6.14
N SER A 18 -42.05 -4.98 -6.79
CA SER A 18 -41.48 -3.76 -7.38
C SER A 18 -40.92 -2.79 -6.34
N CYS A 19 -41.53 -2.70 -5.16
CA CYS A 19 -41.00 -1.90 -4.04
C CYS A 19 -39.70 -2.50 -3.48
N ILE A 20 -39.67 -3.81 -3.26
CA ILE A 20 -38.53 -4.54 -2.70
C ILE A 20 -37.36 -4.54 -3.68
N SER A 21 -37.60 -4.77 -4.98
CA SER A 21 -36.55 -4.84 -6.00
C SER A 21 -35.77 -3.53 -6.17
N LYS A 22 -36.35 -2.39 -5.77
CA LYS A 22 -35.64 -1.10 -5.76
C LYS A 22 -34.46 -1.09 -4.78
N GLN A 23 -34.54 -1.82 -3.66
CA GLN A 23 -33.49 -1.87 -2.64
C GLN A 23 -32.76 -3.21 -2.56
N PHE A 24 -33.44 -4.28 -2.98
CA PHE A 24 -32.96 -5.66 -2.95
C PHE A 24 -33.15 -6.27 -4.36
N PRO A 25 -32.36 -5.82 -5.36
CA PRO A 25 -32.56 -6.22 -6.77
C PRO A 25 -32.12 -7.67 -7.06
N ASP A 26 -31.22 -8.21 -6.25
CA ASP A 26 -30.66 -9.55 -6.38
C ASP A 26 -31.15 -10.45 -5.23
N GLU A 27 -31.24 -11.76 -5.48
CA GLU A 27 -31.57 -12.71 -4.43
C GLU A 27 -30.48 -12.76 -3.35
N GLY A 28 -30.86 -12.67 -2.08
CA GLY A 28 -29.89 -12.62 -0.98
C GLY A 28 -30.52 -12.79 0.40
N VAL A 29 -29.67 -13.02 1.40
CA VAL A 29 -30.07 -13.13 2.81
C VAL A 29 -29.91 -11.77 3.48
N TYR A 30 -31.00 -11.22 4.03
CA TYR A 30 -31.05 -9.90 4.65
C TYR A 30 -31.63 -9.99 6.07
N ARG A 31 -31.30 -9.03 6.94
CA ARG A 31 -31.97 -8.94 8.25
C ARG A 31 -33.43 -8.54 8.07
N ILE A 32 -34.32 -9.18 8.83
CA ILE A 32 -35.77 -8.90 8.82
C ILE A 32 -36.03 -7.41 9.09
N SER A 33 -35.38 -6.86 10.12
CA SER A 33 -35.50 -5.44 10.48
C SER A 33 -35.23 -4.48 9.32
N ARG A 34 -34.25 -4.80 8.46
CA ARG A 34 -33.85 -3.98 7.32
C ARG A 34 -34.92 -3.98 6.22
N VAL A 35 -35.52 -5.14 5.96
CA VAL A 35 -36.57 -5.27 4.94
C VAL A 35 -37.87 -4.64 5.44
N GLU A 36 -38.20 -4.86 6.72
CA GLU A 36 -39.36 -4.27 7.38
C GLU A 36 -39.30 -2.74 7.42
N GLU A 37 -38.13 -2.17 7.75
CA GLU A 37 -37.92 -0.72 7.74
C GLU A 37 -38.03 -0.11 6.33
N TRP A 38 -37.51 -0.81 5.32
CA TRP A 38 -37.65 -0.39 3.92
C TRP A 38 -39.12 -0.34 3.49
N LEU A 39 -39.89 -1.38 3.83
CA LEU A 39 -41.32 -1.42 3.54
C LEU A 39 -42.08 -0.31 4.28
N ALA A 40 -41.80 -0.10 5.57
CA ALA A 40 -42.39 0.96 6.37
C ALA A 40 -42.10 2.36 5.79
N THR A 41 -40.87 2.61 5.36
CA THR A 41 -40.45 3.90 4.76
C THR A 41 -41.17 4.18 3.44
N ASN A 42 -41.53 3.13 2.69
CA ASN A 42 -42.30 3.21 1.45
C ASN A 42 -43.82 3.09 1.68
N GLY A 43 -44.28 3.16 2.93
CA GLY A 43 -45.71 3.22 3.27
C GLY A 43 -46.39 1.87 3.55
N TYR A 44 -45.65 0.76 3.50
CA TYR A 44 -46.10 -0.61 3.73
C TYR A 44 -45.76 -1.09 5.15
N THR A 45 -46.43 -0.53 6.16
CA THR A 45 -46.27 -1.00 7.56
C THR A 45 -47.04 -2.30 7.79
N MET A 46 -46.60 -3.17 8.70
CA MET A 46 -47.28 -4.44 8.99
C MET A 46 -48.78 -4.26 9.31
N GLU A 47 -49.12 -3.21 10.06
CA GLU A 47 -50.53 -2.83 10.34
C GLU A 47 -51.33 -2.51 9.06
N LYS A 48 -50.75 -1.77 8.12
CA LYS A 48 -51.40 -1.44 6.83
C LYS A 48 -51.48 -2.66 5.91
N LEU A 49 -50.51 -3.54 5.98
CA LEU A 49 -50.48 -4.81 5.25
C LEU A 49 -51.44 -5.84 5.88
N GLY A 50 -51.95 -5.58 7.10
CA GLY A 50 -52.85 -6.46 7.82
C GLY A 50 -52.19 -7.70 8.40
N PHE A 51 -50.87 -7.67 8.64
CA PHE A 51 -50.10 -8.73 9.30
C PHE A 51 -49.69 -8.31 10.70
N SER A 52 -49.65 -9.25 11.65
CA SER A 52 -49.22 -8.94 13.02
C SER A 52 -47.69 -8.84 13.16
N ASP A 53 -46.96 -9.55 12.30
CA ASP A 53 -45.50 -9.57 12.27
C ASP A 53 -44.96 -9.89 10.86
N PHE A 54 -43.66 -9.67 10.67
CA PHE A 54 -43.00 -9.89 9.38
C PHE A 54 -42.95 -11.38 8.98
N HIS A 55 -43.00 -12.31 9.94
CA HIS A 55 -42.99 -13.75 9.65
C HIS A 55 -44.30 -14.22 9.01
N GLU A 56 -45.44 -13.60 9.34
CA GLU A 56 -46.69 -13.81 8.61
C GLU A 56 -46.58 -13.32 7.16
N LEU A 57 -45.92 -12.18 6.91
CA LEU A 57 -45.68 -11.67 5.55
C LEU A 57 -44.79 -12.61 4.73
N ILE A 58 -43.74 -13.19 5.31
CA ILE A 58 -42.87 -14.18 4.65
C ILE A 58 -43.69 -15.39 4.16
N LYS A 59 -44.65 -15.86 4.97
CA LYS A 59 -45.54 -16.98 4.61
C LYS A 59 -46.59 -16.58 3.57
N ALA A 60 -47.03 -15.33 3.58
CA ALA A 60 -48.04 -14.78 2.69
C ALA A 60 -47.53 -14.46 1.27
N ALA A 61 -46.22 -14.21 1.11
CA ALA A 61 -45.56 -13.95 -0.18
C ALA A 61 -44.30 -14.82 -0.37
N PRO A 62 -44.47 -16.15 -0.59
CA PRO A 62 -43.34 -17.06 -0.81
C PRO A 62 -42.59 -16.81 -2.12
N GLU A 63 -43.20 -16.08 -3.07
CA GLU A 63 -42.53 -15.61 -4.28
C GLU A 63 -41.56 -14.45 -4.05
N LEU A 64 -41.73 -13.68 -2.97
CA LEU A 64 -40.85 -12.57 -2.61
C LEU A 64 -39.82 -12.96 -1.54
N PHE A 65 -40.20 -13.89 -0.67
CA PHE A 65 -39.41 -14.22 0.52
C PHE A 65 -39.15 -15.72 0.68
N GLY A 66 -38.12 -16.05 1.46
CA GLY A 66 -37.80 -17.39 1.91
C GLY A 66 -37.16 -17.36 3.29
N THR A 67 -37.09 -18.51 3.96
CA THR A 67 -36.43 -18.64 5.25
C THR A 67 -35.02 -19.24 5.09
N PRO A 68 -33.97 -18.62 5.66
CA PRO A 68 -32.62 -19.16 5.64
C PRO A 68 -32.51 -20.40 6.55
N ARG A 69 -31.55 -21.29 6.30
CA ARG A 69 -31.37 -22.54 7.09
C ARG A 69 -30.97 -22.32 8.56
N TYR A 70 -30.57 -21.09 8.92
CA TYR A 70 -30.09 -20.71 10.25
C TYR A 70 -30.55 -19.27 10.54
N ASN A 71 -30.82 -18.96 11.81
CA ASN A 71 -31.22 -17.62 12.29
C ASN A 71 -32.52 -17.06 11.63
N GLU A 72 -33.54 -17.92 11.48
CA GLU A 72 -34.85 -17.59 10.88
C GLU A 72 -35.62 -16.47 11.61
N ASP A 73 -35.30 -16.23 12.89
CA ASP A 73 -35.89 -15.13 13.67
C ASP A 73 -35.29 -13.76 13.34
N THR A 74 -34.13 -13.72 12.69
CA THR A 74 -33.37 -12.49 12.43
C THR A 74 -33.17 -12.21 10.94
N TYR A 75 -33.18 -13.24 10.10
CA TYR A 75 -32.86 -13.12 8.67
C TYR A 75 -33.95 -13.70 7.76
N VAL A 76 -34.09 -13.10 6.57
CA VAL A 76 -35.01 -13.49 5.51
C VAL A 76 -34.24 -13.59 4.19
N ILE A 77 -34.58 -14.57 3.35
CA ILE A 77 -34.15 -14.60 1.96
C ILE A 77 -35.10 -13.70 1.18
N VAL A 78 -34.59 -12.64 0.56
CA VAL A 78 -35.35 -11.86 -0.43
C VAL A 78 -35.04 -12.44 -1.80
N ARG A 79 -36.07 -12.81 -2.55
CA ARG A 79 -35.93 -13.39 -3.89
C ARG A 79 -35.86 -12.31 -4.94
N ARG A 80 -35.19 -12.63 -6.05
CA ARG A 80 -35.12 -11.73 -7.21
C ARG A 80 -36.52 -11.56 -7.82
N TRP A 81 -36.90 -10.31 -8.09
CA TRP A 81 -38.17 -9.96 -8.72
C TRP A 81 -37.96 -9.46 -10.14
N ASP A 82 -38.35 -10.26 -11.14
CA ASP A 82 -38.10 -9.99 -12.57
C ASP A 82 -39.12 -9.04 -13.22
N GLY A 83 -40.09 -8.52 -12.46
CA GLY A 83 -41.22 -7.73 -12.97
C GLY A 83 -41.05 -6.21 -13.01
N ALA A 84 -39.95 -5.65 -12.51
CA ALA A 84 -39.72 -4.20 -12.46
C ALA A 84 -38.61 -3.78 -13.41
N GLY A 85 -38.91 -2.90 -14.38
CA GLY A 85 -37.90 -2.26 -15.22
C GLY A 85 -36.84 -1.56 -14.36
N THR A 86 -35.60 -2.01 -14.46
CA THR A 86 -34.48 -1.52 -13.65
C THR A 86 -33.98 -0.18 -14.18
N THR A 87 -34.50 0.94 -13.65
CA THR A 87 -33.89 2.27 -13.84
C THR A 87 -34.08 3.12 -12.58
N GLY A 88 -33.26 2.89 -11.56
CA GLY A 88 -33.21 3.75 -10.37
C GLY A 88 -32.19 3.25 -9.34
N HIS A 89 -31.49 4.18 -8.68
CA HIS A 89 -30.60 3.87 -7.58
C HIS A 89 -31.43 3.55 -6.31
N PRO A 90 -31.08 2.56 -5.48
CA PRO A 90 -31.81 2.23 -4.24
C PRO A 90 -32.04 3.42 -3.32
N ALA A 91 -31.15 4.41 -3.40
CA ALA A 91 -31.23 5.61 -2.59
C ALA A 91 -32.22 6.68 -3.10
N ASP A 92 -32.74 6.54 -4.33
CA ASP A 92 -33.64 7.53 -4.94
C ASP A 92 -34.94 7.73 -4.13
N SER A 93 -35.35 6.75 -3.32
CA SER A 93 -36.52 6.84 -2.42
C SER A 93 -36.24 7.56 -1.10
N PHE A 94 -34.98 7.68 -0.67
CA PHE A 94 -34.61 8.34 0.59
C PHE A 94 -34.55 9.86 0.45
N PHE A 95 -34.31 10.36 -0.76
CA PHE A 95 -34.15 11.79 -1.03
C PHE A 95 -35.48 12.42 -1.48
N GLY A 96 -35.88 13.50 -0.81
CA GLY A 96 -37.16 14.20 -1.05
C GLY A 96 -38.28 13.87 -0.06
N ASN A 97 -38.13 12.82 0.76
CA ASN A 97 -39.04 12.52 1.86
C ASN A 97 -38.42 12.97 3.19
N LYS A 98 -39.07 13.90 3.90
CA LYS A 98 -38.58 14.39 5.20
C LYS A 98 -38.63 13.33 6.31
N SER A 99 -39.12 12.12 6.05
CA SER A 99 -39.24 11.05 7.04
C SER A 99 -37.98 10.21 7.25
N ILE A 100 -36.89 10.41 6.50
CA ILE A 100 -35.65 9.62 6.61
C ILE A 100 -35.09 9.54 8.05
N MET A 101 -34.70 8.35 8.49
CA MET A 101 -34.04 8.06 9.77
C MET A 101 -32.72 7.37 9.49
N LEU A 102 -31.59 7.98 9.89
CA LEU A 102 -30.27 7.39 9.67
C LEU A 102 -30.00 6.26 10.65
N ASN A 103 -29.47 5.15 10.14
CA ASN A 103 -29.02 4.02 10.94
C ASN A 103 -27.89 3.25 10.24
N ASP A 104 -27.34 2.26 10.93
CA ASP A 104 -26.21 1.48 10.44
C ASP A 104 -26.50 0.59 9.23
N ASP A 105 -27.75 0.31 8.91
CA ASP A 105 -28.11 -0.57 7.80
C ASP A 105 -28.27 0.20 6.48
N ILE A 106 -28.56 1.51 6.55
CA ILE A 106 -28.80 2.34 5.37
C ILE A 106 -27.65 3.29 5.03
N ILE A 107 -26.81 3.69 6.00
CA ILE A 107 -25.72 4.65 5.78
C ILE A 107 -24.33 4.07 6.02
N GLU A 108 -23.45 4.30 5.05
CA GLU A 108 -22.04 4.01 5.12
C GLU A 108 -21.27 5.23 5.65
N MET A 109 -20.48 4.99 6.71
CA MET A 109 -19.58 5.98 7.28
C MET A 109 -18.19 5.36 7.33
N SER A 110 -17.26 5.86 6.51
CA SER A 110 -15.90 5.32 6.50
C SER A 110 -15.17 5.62 7.81
N GLN A 111 -14.33 4.71 8.28
CA GLN A 111 -13.52 4.97 9.49
C GLN A 111 -12.58 6.17 9.31
N GLN A 112 -12.11 6.41 8.08
CA GLN A 112 -11.27 7.56 7.74
C GLN A 112 -12.04 8.87 7.88
N SER A 113 -13.28 8.96 7.36
CA SER A 113 -14.13 10.13 7.48
C SER A 113 -14.50 10.42 8.94
N LEU A 114 -14.85 9.39 9.71
CA LEU A 114 -15.16 9.56 11.13
C LEU A 114 -13.93 10.04 11.92
N TYR A 115 -12.75 9.46 11.68
CA TYR A 115 -11.50 9.89 12.32
C TYR A 115 -11.06 11.31 11.90
N ALA A 116 -11.22 11.66 10.63
CA ALA A 116 -10.92 13.02 10.17
C ALA A 116 -11.84 14.05 10.83
N LEU A 117 -13.14 13.73 10.97
CA LEU A 117 -14.09 14.60 11.62
C LEU A 117 -13.77 14.82 13.11
N THR A 118 -13.30 13.79 13.84
CA THR A 118 -12.87 13.96 15.25
C THR A 118 -11.68 14.90 15.37
N LYS A 119 -10.75 14.87 14.40
CA LYS A 119 -9.60 15.79 14.35
C LYS A 119 -10.00 17.20 13.97
N VAL A 120 -10.91 17.35 13.01
CA VAL A 120 -11.38 18.67 12.54
C VAL A 120 -12.17 19.38 13.64
N LEU A 121 -13.09 18.69 14.32
CA LEU A 121 -13.86 19.29 15.41
C LEU A 121 -13.03 19.53 16.69
N GLY A 122 -11.95 18.77 16.89
CA GLY A 122 -11.08 18.93 18.05
C GLY A 122 -11.76 18.61 19.39
N THR A 123 -12.89 17.90 19.36
CA THR A 123 -13.75 17.62 20.51
C THR A 123 -13.25 16.49 21.40
N GLY A 124 -12.21 15.77 20.99
CA GLY A 124 -11.66 14.62 21.72
C GLY A 124 -12.53 13.36 21.69
N MET A 125 -13.64 13.37 20.94
CA MET A 125 -14.53 12.20 20.80
C MET A 125 -13.83 11.02 20.14
N THR A 126 -14.20 9.81 20.55
CA THR A 126 -13.86 8.57 19.84
C THR A 126 -14.63 8.46 18.52
N VAL A 127 -14.19 7.57 17.63
CA VAL A 127 -14.87 7.30 16.35
C VAL A 127 -16.32 6.83 16.55
N GLN A 128 -16.58 6.08 17.63
CA GLN A 128 -17.92 5.55 17.92
C GLN A 128 -18.85 6.63 18.51
N GLU A 129 -18.33 7.49 19.37
CA GLU A 129 -19.06 8.68 19.86
C GLU A 129 -19.33 9.66 18.73
N MET A 130 -18.37 9.88 17.83
CA MET A 130 -18.55 10.75 16.66
C MET A 130 -19.65 10.23 15.73
N LYS A 131 -19.72 8.91 15.53
CA LYS A 131 -20.79 8.28 14.75
C LYS A 131 -22.17 8.51 15.39
N GLN A 132 -22.26 8.38 16.71
CA GLN A 132 -23.48 8.67 17.45
C GLN A 132 -23.86 10.15 17.36
N GLU A 133 -22.88 11.04 17.49
CA GLU A 133 -23.07 12.49 17.34
C GLU A 133 -23.58 12.87 15.95
N ILE A 134 -23.16 12.18 14.88
CA ILE A 134 -23.69 12.40 13.53
C ILE A 134 -25.18 12.04 13.46
N TYR A 135 -25.60 10.90 14.03
CA TYR A 135 -27.02 10.52 14.06
C TYR A 135 -27.86 11.52 14.85
N GLU A 136 -27.36 11.99 16.00
CA GLU A 136 -28.03 12.97 16.83
C GLU A 136 -28.08 14.35 16.16
N ALA A 137 -26.99 14.80 15.54
CA ALA A 137 -26.93 16.05 14.79
C ALA A 137 -27.92 16.04 13.62
N PHE A 138 -28.04 14.92 12.90
CA PHE A 138 -29.03 14.76 11.83
C PHE A 138 -30.46 14.83 12.38
N ALA A 139 -30.75 14.14 13.48
CA ALA A 139 -32.06 14.15 14.12
C ALA A 139 -32.43 15.55 14.66
N ARG A 140 -31.48 16.25 15.29
CA ARG A 140 -31.64 17.63 15.78
C ARG A 140 -31.89 18.59 14.62
N ALA A 141 -31.10 18.51 13.55
CA ALA A 141 -31.30 19.35 12.37
C ALA A 141 -32.66 19.12 11.70
N LYS A 142 -33.12 17.87 11.66
CA LYS A 142 -34.46 17.51 11.17
C LYS A 142 -35.56 18.10 12.04
N GLN A 143 -35.44 18.04 13.37
CA GLN A 143 -36.42 18.59 14.31
C GLN A 143 -36.45 20.13 14.30
N ASP A 144 -35.29 20.77 14.21
CA ASP A 144 -35.12 22.21 14.24
C ASP A 144 -35.37 22.89 12.88
N GLY A 145 -35.65 22.11 11.83
CA GLY A 145 -35.83 22.62 10.47
C GLY A 145 -34.55 23.15 9.82
N LYS A 146 -33.39 22.71 10.30
CA LYS A 146 -32.03 23.04 9.78
C LYS A 146 -31.44 21.95 8.89
N LEU A 147 -32.28 21.00 8.45
CA LEU A 147 -31.91 19.96 7.51
C LEU A 147 -32.18 20.48 6.08
N ASP A 148 -31.13 20.93 5.42
CA ASP A 148 -31.22 21.42 4.05
C ASP A 148 -31.13 20.26 3.06
N PHE A 149 -31.96 20.28 2.03
CA PHE A 149 -31.93 19.31 0.94
C PHE A 149 -31.68 20.05 -0.37
N VAL A 150 -30.48 19.88 -0.93
CA VAL A 150 -30.03 20.60 -2.13
C VAL A 150 -29.25 19.64 -3.02
N TYR A 151 -29.50 19.59 -4.33
CA TYR A 151 -28.77 18.73 -5.27
C TYR A 151 -28.64 17.26 -4.84
N ASP A 152 -29.76 16.64 -4.44
CA ASP A 152 -29.80 15.22 -4.01
C ASP A 152 -28.87 14.88 -2.82
N ARG A 153 -28.58 15.86 -1.96
CA ARG A 153 -27.87 15.63 -0.69
C ARG A 153 -28.57 16.31 0.48
N TYR A 154 -28.56 15.66 1.64
CA TYR A 154 -28.94 16.31 2.90
C TYR A 154 -27.73 16.97 3.53
N ILE A 155 -27.87 18.23 3.95
CA ILE A 155 -26.85 19.03 4.61
C ILE A 155 -27.37 19.41 5.99
N PHE A 156 -26.56 19.21 7.03
CA PHE A 156 -26.94 19.55 8.39
C PHE A 156 -25.72 19.97 9.22
N PRO A 157 -25.87 20.91 10.16
CA PRO A 157 -24.77 21.36 11.00
C PRO A 157 -24.40 20.29 12.04
N ILE A 158 -23.09 19.99 12.15
CA ILE A 158 -22.56 19.07 13.17
C ILE A 158 -21.97 19.87 14.34
N GLY A 159 -21.05 20.80 14.06
CA GLY A 159 -20.37 21.58 15.12
C GLY A 159 -19.32 22.54 14.56
N TYR A 160 -18.66 23.30 15.43
CA TYR A 160 -17.58 24.22 15.03
C TYR A 160 -16.21 23.56 15.26
N CYS A 161 -15.30 23.75 14.30
CA CYS A 161 -13.91 23.30 14.43
C CYS A 161 -13.07 24.25 15.29
N ALA A 162 -11.86 23.81 15.66
CA ALA A 162 -10.98 24.53 16.58
C ALA A 162 -10.62 25.96 16.12
N ASP A 163 -10.65 26.23 14.82
CA ASP A 163 -10.43 27.57 14.25
C ASP A 163 -11.73 28.32 13.95
N GLY A 164 -12.85 27.93 14.57
CA GLY A 164 -14.09 28.70 14.68
C GLY A 164 -15.07 28.57 13.52
N TYR A 165 -14.79 27.75 12.51
CA TYR A 165 -15.68 27.55 11.36
C TYR A 165 -16.66 26.39 11.56
N LEU A 166 -17.88 26.51 11.04
CA LEU A 166 -18.90 25.47 11.11
C LEU A 166 -18.55 24.31 10.18
N VAL A 167 -18.75 23.09 10.66
CA VAL A 167 -18.64 21.84 9.92
C VAL A 167 -20.04 21.27 9.70
N ASN A 168 -20.37 21.01 8.44
CA ASN A 168 -21.62 20.38 8.04
C ASN A 168 -21.41 18.90 7.73
N GLY A 169 -22.39 18.09 8.09
CA GLY A 169 -22.56 16.72 7.60
C GLY A 169 -23.31 16.70 6.29
N LEU A 170 -22.92 15.78 5.41
CA LEU A 170 -23.46 15.58 4.08
C LEU A 170 -23.90 14.12 3.96
N ILE A 171 -25.18 13.89 3.61
CA ILE A 171 -25.68 12.56 3.24
C ILE A 171 -25.95 12.54 1.74
N THR A 172 -25.25 11.66 1.01
CA THR A 172 -25.41 11.47 -0.43
C THR A 172 -25.82 10.03 -0.75
N LYS A 173 -26.27 9.80 -1.99
CA LYS A 173 -26.41 8.45 -2.54
C LYS A 173 -25.03 7.77 -2.54
N ASN A 174 -24.97 6.50 -2.16
CA ASN A 174 -23.75 5.71 -2.33
C ASN A 174 -23.49 5.50 -3.83
N ILE A 175 -22.24 5.36 -4.26
CA ILE A 175 -21.86 5.19 -5.67
C ILE A 175 -22.15 3.75 -6.11
N SER A 176 -22.07 2.79 -5.18
CA SER A 176 -22.46 1.41 -5.43
C SER A 176 -23.96 1.19 -5.15
N PRO A 177 -24.74 0.70 -6.13
CA PRO A 177 -26.11 0.24 -5.89
C PRO A 177 -26.15 -1.08 -5.09
N ARG A 178 -24.99 -1.72 -4.87
CA ARG A 178 -24.84 -2.93 -4.06
C ARG A 178 -24.16 -2.58 -2.74
N GLY A 179 -24.93 -2.49 -1.64
CA GLY A 179 -24.41 -2.14 -0.32
C GLY A 179 -25.41 -1.37 0.56
N LYS A 180 -24.89 -0.43 1.36
CA LYS A 180 -25.70 0.56 2.07
C LYS A 180 -26.03 1.70 1.12
N SER A 181 -27.26 2.18 1.13
CA SER A 181 -27.78 3.09 0.10
C SER A 181 -27.25 4.52 0.21
N LEU A 182 -26.83 4.94 1.39
CA LEU A 182 -26.40 6.30 1.70
C LEU A 182 -24.93 6.32 2.10
N TYR A 183 -24.27 7.44 1.85
CA TYR A 183 -22.88 7.69 2.25
C TYR A 183 -22.78 8.99 3.05
N PHE A 184 -21.99 8.97 4.12
CA PHE A 184 -21.68 10.13 4.94
C PHE A 184 -20.34 10.76 4.51
N SER A 185 -20.37 12.07 4.29
CA SER A 185 -19.19 12.92 4.26
C SER A 185 -19.42 14.18 5.09
N PHE A 186 -18.41 15.01 5.24
CA PHE A 186 -18.53 16.29 5.93
C PHE A 186 -17.71 17.35 5.20
N GLU A 187 -18.10 18.61 5.37
CA GLU A 187 -17.39 19.76 4.81
C GLU A 187 -17.23 20.84 5.87
N LYS A 188 -16.11 21.56 5.81
CA LYS A 188 -15.88 22.75 6.60
C LYS A 188 -16.33 23.97 5.81
N THR A 189 -17.26 24.72 6.39
CA THR A 189 -17.84 25.91 5.75
C THR A 189 -16.99 27.16 6.04
N GLN A 190 -17.32 28.26 5.36
CA GLN A 190 -16.76 29.58 5.65
C GLN A 190 -17.56 30.34 6.74
N ILE A 191 -18.50 29.67 7.41
CA ILE A 191 -19.35 30.29 8.44
C ILE A 191 -18.59 30.26 9.77
N TYR A 192 -18.15 31.43 10.23
CA TYR A 192 -17.35 31.59 11.44
C TYR A 192 -18.19 32.01 12.66
N SER A 193 -17.99 31.37 13.81
CA SER A 193 -18.61 31.77 15.08
C SER A 193 -17.64 32.59 15.93
N SER A 194 -18.05 33.82 16.27
CA SER A 194 -17.31 34.73 17.15
C SER A 194 -17.15 34.24 18.60
N ASN A 195 -17.80 33.13 18.96
CA ASN A 195 -17.76 32.56 20.30
C ASN A 195 -16.70 31.46 20.48
N ALA A 196 -15.95 31.11 19.42
CA ALA A 196 -14.82 30.18 19.50
C ALA A 196 -13.63 30.85 20.22
N THR A 197 -13.21 30.25 21.32
CA THR A 197 -12.24 30.81 22.26
C THR A 197 -10.85 30.96 21.61
N THR A 198 -10.22 32.09 21.89
CA THR A 198 -8.95 32.64 21.37
C THR A 198 -7.80 31.64 21.28
N PHE A 199 -7.27 31.39 20.08
CA PHE A 199 -5.88 30.93 19.87
C PHE A 199 -5.24 31.56 18.62
N HIS A 200 -3.91 31.67 18.68
CA HIS A 200 -3.06 32.68 18.04
C HIS A 200 -3.13 32.80 16.50
N ARG A 201 -3.28 34.05 16.06
CA ARG A 201 -3.01 34.54 14.70
C ARG A 201 -1.52 34.34 14.38
N ALA A 202 -1.18 33.71 13.25
CA ALA A 202 0.19 33.61 12.75
C ALA A 202 0.78 35.02 12.53
N GLN A 203 1.97 35.28 13.09
CA GLN A 203 2.74 36.52 12.87
C GLN A 203 3.57 36.42 11.57
N PRO A 204 3.89 37.54 10.90
CA PRO A 204 4.79 37.57 9.75
C PRO A 204 6.23 37.18 10.14
N ALA A 205 6.97 36.56 9.20
CA ALA A 205 8.31 36.02 9.41
C ALA A 205 9.28 37.05 10.03
N ALA A 206 9.85 36.72 11.19
CA ALA A 206 10.86 37.53 11.85
C ALA A 206 12.22 37.38 11.13
N GLN A 207 12.84 38.49 10.73
CA GLN A 207 14.21 38.49 10.19
C GLN A 207 15.19 37.97 11.24
N ILE A 208 16.10 37.06 10.83
CA ILE A 208 17.16 36.52 11.68
C ILE A 208 18.08 37.67 12.12
N THR A 209 18.28 37.84 13.42
CA THR A 209 19.12 38.93 13.94
C THR A 209 20.61 38.64 13.70
N PRO A 210 21.47 39.67 13.56
CA PRO A 210 22.93 39.49 13.51
C PRO A 210 23.47 38.71 14.72
N GLU A 211 22.86 38.88 15.90
CA GLU A 211 23.19 38.19 17.13
C GLU A 211 22.87 36.68 17.05
N ASP A 212 21.66 36.32 16.60
CA ASP A 212 21.27 34.91 16.39
C ASP A 212 22.19 34.25 15.36
N ARG A 213 22.55 34.98 14.30
CA ARG A 213 23.48 34.50 13.26
C ARG A 213 24.89 34.27 13.81
N ALA A 214 25.38 35.11 14.72
CA ALA A 214 26.68 34.92 15.36
C ALA A 214 26.67 33.76 16.37
N GLU A 215 25.54 33.52 17.05
CA GLU A 215 25.39 32.41 17.98
C GLU A 215 25.31 31.05 17.28
N ILE A 216 24.57 30.97 16.17
CA ILE A 216 24.52 29.79 15.32
C ILE A 216 25.92 29.48 14.74
N TYR A 217 26.66 30.49 14.29
CA TYR A 217 28.03 30.30 13.82
C TYR A 217 28.96 29.72 14.89
N ARG A 218 28.91 30.24 16.13
CA ARG A 218 29.69 29.70 17.26
C ARG A 218 29.32 28.26 17.58
N LEU A 219 28.02 27.94 17.57
CA LEU A 219 27.52 26.60 17.85
C LEU A 219 27.97 25.59 16.78
N LEU A 220 27.88 25.96 15.50
CA LEU A 220 28.31 25.11 14.39
C LEU A 220 29.83 24.89 14.40
N THR A 221 30.61 25.95 14.60
CA THR A 221 32.08 25.87 14.61
C THR A 221 32.65 25.14 15.83
N ALA A 222 31.91 25.10 16.95
CA ALA A 222 32.26 24.29 18.11
C ALA A 222 32.09 22.78 17.87
N ASN A 223 31.14 22.38 17.00
CA ASN A 223 30.72 20.98 16.83
C ASN A 223 31.14 20.35 15.50
N PHE A 224 31.37 21.15 14.47
CA PHE A 224 31.68 20.69 13.12
C PHE A 224 32.97 21.32 12.57
N PRO A 225 33.78 20.56 11.80
CA PRO A 225 34.95 21.10 11.12
C PRO A 225 34.57 22.08 9.99
N PHE A 226 35.41 23.08 9.76
CA PHE A 226 35.35 23.92 8.56
C PHE A 226 35.65 23.10 7.30
N ASP A 227 35.03 23.51 6.20
CA ASP A 227 35.30 23.00 4.84
C ASP A 227 35.10 21.48 4.64
N ILE A 228 34.41 20.81 5.58
CA ILE A 228 34.04 19.40 5.48
C ILE A 228 32.51 19.28 5.41
N PRO A 229 31.94 18.68 4.35
CA PRO A 229 30.51 18.51 4.22
C PRO A 229 29.90 17.70 5.38
N GLN A 230 28.91 18.28 6.05
CA GLN A 230 28.14 17.65 7.12
C GLN A 230 26.73 17.30 6.65
N HIS A 231 26.16 16.20 7.13
CA HIS A 231 24.79 15.85 6.76
C HIS A 231 23.80 16.87 7.33
N MET A 232 22.86 17.37 6.51
CA MET A 232 21.85 18.35 6.93
C MET A 232 21.08 17.93 8.18
N ALA A 233 20.77 16.64 8.32
CA ALA A 233 20.08 16.11 9.51
C ALA A 233 20.88 16.33 10.80
N ALA A 234 22.21 16.20 10.77
CA ALA A 234 23.07 16.42 11.94
C ALA A 234 23.13 17.90 12.32
N VAL A 235 23.25 18.78 11.32
CA VAL A 235 23.25 20.24 11.50
C VAL A 235 21.89 20.72 12.02
N SER A 236 20.79 20.26 11.41
CA SER A 236 19.43 20.59 11.84
C SER A 236 19.16 20.13 13.26
N LYS A 237 19.59 18.90 13.62
CA LYS A 237 19.40 18.38 14.98
C LYS A 237 20.14 19.22 16.01
N LEU A 238 21.41 19.55 15.77
CA LEU A 238 22.20 20.39 16.67
C LEU A 238 21.51 21.75 16.90
N LEU A 239 20.98 22.38 15.85
CA LEU A 239 20.33 23.68 15.96
C LEU A 239 18.98 23.58 16.69
N SER A 240 18.17 22.56 16.40
CA SER A 240 16.92 22.29 17.12
C SER A 240 17.14 22.01 18.60
N ASP A 241 18.15 21.19 18.93
CA ASP A 241 18.53 20.86 20.33
C ASP A 241 18.94 22.12 21.12
N HIS A 242 19.41 23.17 20.43
CA HIS A 242 19.77 24.46 21.00
C HIS A 242 18.73 25.57 20.73
N HIS A 243 17.48 25.21 20.43
CA HIS A 243 16.34 26.14 20.25
C HIS A 243 16.47 27.12 19.07
N PHE A 244 17.23 26.76 18.05
CA PHE A 244 17.29 27.42 16.75
C PHE A 244 16.50 26.59 15.71
N ASP A 245 15.17 26.59 15.82
CA ASP A 245 14.28 25.88 14.89
C ASP A 245 13.60 26.82 13.88
N ARG A 246 13.18 26.28 12.73
CA ARG A 246 12.50 26.97 11.63
C ARG A 246 11.24 27.72 12.08
N SER A 247 10.47 27.16 13.02
CA SER A 247 9.24 27.76 13.54
C SER A 247 9.49 29.06 14.31
N ARG A 248 10.62 29.14 15.03
CA ARG A 248 11.03 30.35 15.78
C ARG A 248 11.27 31.54 14.87
N PHE A 249 11.78 31.29 13.67
CA PHE A 249 12.13 32.32 12.69
C PHE A 249 11.08 32.44 11.55
N GLY A 250 9.96 31.73 11.65
CA GLY A 250 8.87 31.79 10.67
C GLY A 250 9.15 31.09 9.34
N PHE A 251 10.12 30.17 9.30
CA PHE A 251 10.43 29.35 8.12
C PHE A 251 9.66 28.03 8.14
N PHE A 252 9.18 27.59 6.97
CA PHE A 252 8.51 26.29 6.82
C PHE A 252 9.52 25.12 6.75
N LYS A 253 10.73 25.36 6.22
CA LYS A 253 11.79 24.35 6.08
C LYS A 253 13.12 24.83 6.67
N MET A 254 13.89 23.91 7.25
CA MET A 254 15.21 24.20 7.83
C MET A 254 16.24 24.61 6.77
N LYS A 255 16.16 24.04 5.56
CA LYS A 255 17.04 24.42 4.43
C LYS A 255 16.92 25.91 4.12
N ASP A 256 15.71 26.46 4.18
CA ASP A 256 15.44 27.87 3.87
C ASP A 256 16.01 28.80 4.95
N LEU A 257 15.96 28.38 6.22
CA LEU A 257 16.59 29.08 7.35
C LEU A 257 18.12 29.12 7.18
N LEU A 258 18.74 27.98 6.90
CA LEU A 258 20.20 27.87 6.75
C LEU A 258 20.71 28.57 5.49
N ALA A 259 19.91 28.63 4.44
CA ALA A 259 20.24 29.38 3.23
C ALA A 259 20.33 30.91 3.46
N GLN A 260 19.82 31.42 4.59
CA GLN A 260 20.02 32.83 4.98
C GLN A 260 21.41 33.11 5.60
N MET A 261 22.24 32.07 5.77
CA MET A 261 23.57 32.16 6.36
C MET A 261 24.62 32.06 5.27
N ASP A 262 25.28 33.17 4.97
CA ASP A 262 26.32 33.26 3.92
C ASP A 262 27.58 32.44 4.21
N TYR A 263 27.84 32.09 5.47
CA TYR A 263 28.92 31.19 5.87
C TYR A 263 28.55 29.70 5.75
N LEU A 264 27.36 29.36 5.28
CA LEU A 264 26.94 27.98 5.04
C LEU A 264 26.74 27.73 3.55
N GLU A 265 27.37 26.68 3.05
CA GLU A 265 27.21 26.20 1.68
C GLU A 265 26.38 24.91 1.68
N LEU A 266 25.26 24.92 0.97
CA LEU A 266 24.30 23.81 0.90
C LEU A 266 24.43 23.12 -0.46
N ASN A 267 24.96 21.90 -0.47
CA ASN A 267 25.17 21.12 -1.69
C ASN A 267 24.31 19.86 -1.66
N ASP A 268 23.53 19.64 -2.72
CA ASP A 268 22.75 18.41 -2.87
C ASP A 268 23.64 17.30 -3.45
N VAL A 269 23.81 16.19 -2.72
CA VAL A 269 24.72 15.08 -3.07
C VAL A 269 23.92 13.77 -3.11
N LEU A 270 24.15 12.97 -4.14
CA LEU A 270 23.61 11.63 -4.28
C LEU A 270 24.47 10.61 -3.50
N LEU A 271 23.95 10.14 -2.36
CA LEU A 271 24.57 9.09 -1.54
C LEU A 271 23.70 7.83 -1.61
N GLY A 272 24.21 6.78 -2.25
CA GLY A 272 23.47 5.52 -2.40
C GLY A 272 22.15 5.65 -3.16
N GLY A 273 22.06 6.57 -4.14
CA GLY A 273 20.86 6.82 -4.94
C GLY A 273 19.84 7.76 -4.28
N VAL A 274 20.03 8.15 -3.01
CA VAL A 274 19.16 9.11 -2.33
C VAL A 274 19.82 10.49 -2.33
N PRO A 275 19.18 11.53 -2.90
CA PRO A 275 19.73 12.88 -2.83
C PRO A 275 19.56 13.46 -1.43
N GLN A 276 20.71 13.71 -0.80
CA GLN A 276 20.86 14.27 0.54
C GLN A 276 21.44 15.67 0.46
N VAL A 277 21.06 16.55 1.38
CA VAL A 277 21.64 17.90 1.47
C VAL A 277 22.84 17.85 2.41
N MET A 278 23.99 18.29 1.94
CA MET A 278 25.21 18.44 2.71
C MET A 278 25.45 19.92 3.00
N VAL A 279 25.79 20.24 4.24
CA VAL A 279 26.06 21.59 4.74
C VAL A 279 27.56 21.72 5.00
N THR A 280 28.21 22.67 4.36
CA THR A 280 29.63 22.98 4.56
C THR A 280 29.76 24.33 5.25
N ILE A 281 30.47 24.37 6.38
CA ILE A 281 30.67 25.60 7.16
C ILE A 281 31.96 26.26 6.67
N ARG A 282 31.85 27.51 6.21
CA ARG A 282 32.96 28.35 5.78
C ARG A 282 33.40 29.27 6.91
N ARG A 283 34.64 29.76 6.84
CA ARG A 283 35.12 30.80 7.75
C ARG A 283 34.48 32.13 7.37
N ALA A 284 33.87 32.78 8.35
CA ALA A 284 33.39 34.15 8.26
C ALA A 284 34.43 35.08 8.92
N ASP A 285 34.94 36.06 8.17
CA ASP A 285 35.99 36.98 8.62
C ASP A 285 35.48 37.98 9.68
N ASP A 286 34.16 38.18 9.74
CA ASP A 286 33.44 39.09 10.62
C ASP A 286 32.89 38.41 11.89
N LEU A 287 32.96 37.08 12.01
CA LEU A 287 32.40 36.31 13.13
C LEU A 287 33.46 35.51 13.89
N GLN A 288 33.42 35.58 15.22
CA GLN A 288 34.39 34.86 16.07
C GLN A 288 34.01 33.38 16.22
N ALA A 289 34.86 32.49 15.69
CA ALA A 289 34.68 31.04 15.81
C ALA A 289 34.96 30.55 17.23
N SER A 290 34.22 29.53 17.69
CA SER A 290 34.48 28.88 18.97
C SER A 290 35.64 27.87 18.87
N PRO A 291 36.55 27.80 19.84
CA PRO A 291 37.60 26.78 19.86
C PRO A 291 36.97 25.39 19.92
N ARG A 292 37.41 24.52 19.02
CA ARG A 292 36.93 23.14 18.91
C ARG A 292 37.34 22.37 20.17
N ALA A 293 36.41 21.68 20.81
CA ALA A 293 36.75 20.82 21.95
C ALA A 293 37.60 19.65 21.45
N GLU A 294 38.92 19.71 21.63
CA GLU A 294 39.83 18.61 21.33
C GLU A 294 39.51 17.41 22.23
N ASN A 295 39.43 16.23 21.62
CA ASN A 295 39.21 14.93 22.27
C ASN A 295 37.94 14.84 23.13
N ARG A 296 36.78 14.70 22.47
CA ARG A 296 35.80 13.72 22.95
C ARG A 296 36.03 12.42 22.16
N PRO A 297 36.19 11.25 22.83
CA PRO A 297 36.10 9.98 22.12
C PRO A 297 34.78 9.96 21.36
N ALA A 298 34.73 9.19 20.26
CA ALA A 298 33.49 8.90 19.55
C ALA A 298 32.39 8.74 20.59
N VAL A 299 31.39 9.63 20.55
CA VAL A 299 30.25 9.54 21.43
C VAL A 299 29.60 8.21 21.05
N HIS A 300 29.98 7.16 21.77
CA HIS A 300 29.02 6.20 22.27
C HIS A 300 27.88 7.06 22.77
N SER A 301 26.84 7.22 21.94
CA SER A 301 25.56 7.70 22.41
C SER A 301 25.30 6.84 23.64
N GLY A 302 25.35 7.46 24.83
CA GLY A 302 24.95 6.79 26.06
C GLY A 302 23.67 6.04 25.73
N GLN A 303 23.58 4.79 26.17
CA GLN A 303 22.34 4.03 26.05
C GLN A 303 21.21 4.98 26.41
N PRO A 304 20.24 5.26 25.52
CA PRO A 304 19.12 6.12 25.89
C PRO A 304 18.53 5.52 27.16
N GLU A 305 18.60 6.26 28.26
CA GLU A 305 18.14 5.75 29.54
C GLU A 305 16.64 5.43 29.43
N ILE A 306 16.22 4.32 30.05
CA ILE A 306 14.81 3.95 30.13
C ILE A 306 14.10 5.12 30.81
N PRO A 307 13.12 5.78 30.18
CA PRO A 307 12.42 6.89 30.81
C PRO A 307 11.83 6.47 32.16
N ASP A 308 12.02 7.30 33.18
CA ASP A 308 11.40 7.12 34.49
C ASP A 308 9.88 7.35 34.40
N GLY A 309 9.10 6.58 35.17
CA GLY A 309 7.64 6.66 35.19
C GLY A 309 6.93 5.43 34.58
N ALA A 310 5.59 5.50 34.55
CA ALA A 310 4.78 4.47 33.93
C ALA A 310 4.93 4.54 32.40
N LEU A 311 4.76 3.41 31.72
CA LEU A 311 4.90 3.34 30.25
C LEU A 311 4.01 4.38 29.56
N GLU A 312 2.78 4.54 30.03
CA GLU A 312 1.83 5.51 29.48
C GLU A 312 2.23 6.97 29.69
N ASP A 313 3.12 7.30 30.63
CA ASP A 313 3.53 8.69 30.86
C ASP A 313 4.39 9.21 29.70
N PHE A 314 5.26 8.36 29.16
CA PHE A 314 6.25 8.74 28.14
C PHE A 314 6.06 8.02 26.79
N CYS A 315 5.17 7.03 26.70
CA CYS A 315 4.93 6.25 25.49
C CYS A 315 3.49 6.40 24.98
N HIS A 316 3.34 6.67 23.68
CA HIS A 316 2.06 6.63 22.98
C HIS A 316 1.73 5.19 22.56
N LEU A 317 0.55 4.69 22.93
CA LEU A 317 0.08 3.34 22.61
C LEU A 317 -1.06 3.39 21.56
N PRO A 318 -0.75 3.38 20.24
CA PRO A 318 -1.74 3.48 19.18
C PRO A 318 -2.58 2.20 19.06
N SER A 319 -3.81 2.34 18.55
CA SER A 319 -4.79 1.25 18.50
C SER A 319 -4.36 0.07 17.62
N LYS A 320 -3.65 0.32 16.51
CA LYS A 320 -3.31 -0.75 15.55
C LYS A 320 -2.39 -1.84 16.15
N PRO A 321 -1.26 -1.53 16.81
CA PRO A 321 -0.48 -2.53 17.55
C PRO A 321 -1.25 -3.21 18.69
N LEU A 322 -2.11 -2.47 19.39
CA LEU A 322 -2.95 -3.03 20.46
C LEU A 322 -3.99 -4.02 19.92
N MET A 323 -4.58 -3.75 18.75
CA MET A 323 -5.50 -4.66 18.06
C MET A 323 -4.79 -5.95 17.62
N ILE A 324 -3.53 -5.88 17.17
CA ILE A 324 -2.74 -7.07 16.81
C ILE A 324 -2.56 -7.96 18.05
N LEU A 325 -2.24 -7.37 19.20
CA LEU A 325 -2.15 -8.11 20.45
C LEU A 325 -3.53 -8.67 20.85
N GLY A 326 -4.59 -7.86 20.81
CA GLY A 326 -5.95 -8.29 21.15
C GLY A 326 -6.43 -9.48 20.31
N GLN A 327 -6.24 -9.44 18.99
CA GLN A 327 -6.56 -10.55 18.08
C GLN A 327 -5.74 -11.81 18.38
N TYR A 328 -4.47 -11.65 18.74
CA TYR A 328 -3.63 -12.78 19.15
C TYR A 328 -4.14 -13.40 20.46
N LEU A 329 -4.52 -12.57 21.44
CA LEU A 329 -5.05 -13.01 22.73
C LEU A 329 -6.41 -13.71 22.59
N GLU A 330 -7.29 -13.22 21.70
CA GLU A 330 -8.53 -13.90 21.33
C GLU A 330 -8.27 -15.33 20.84
N GLY A 331 -7.23 -15.51 20.01
CA GLY A 331 -6.81 -16.82 19.50
C GLY A 331 -6.32 -17.80 20.57
N ILE A 332 -5.87 -17.30 21.73
CA ILE A 332 -5.51 -18.12 22.91
C ILE A 332 -6.56 -18.04 24.03
N ASN A 333 -7.79 -17.64 23.67
CA ASN A 333 -8.98 -17.60 24.54
C ASN A 333 -8.86 -16.60 25.72
N VAL A 334 -8.15 -15.49 25.50
CA VAL A 334 -8.02 -14.36 26.42
C VAL A 334 -8.72 -13.15 25.79
N LEU A 335 -9.82 -12.72 26.38
CA LEU A 335 -10.61 -11.57 25.92
C LEU A 335 -10.29 -10.37 26.80
N LEU A 336 -9.62 -9.36 26.23
CA LEU A 336 -9.30 -8.09 26.90
C LEU A 336 -9.70 -6.93 26.00
N ASP A 337 -10.26 -5.88 26.60
CA ASP A 337 -10.53 -4.64 25.88
C ASP A 337 -9.25 -3.77 25.71
N ILE A 338 -9.35 -2.69 24.94
CA ILE A 338 -8.19 -1.82 24.64
C ILE A 338 -7.64 -1.13 25.91
N SER A 339 -8.49 -0.83 26.89
CA SER A 339 -8.08 -0.17 28.15
C SER A 339 -7.36 -1.16 29.06
N GLU A 340 -7.86 -2.39 29.15
CA GLU A 340 -7.23 -3.50 29.86
C GLU A 340 -5.88 -3.87 29.24
N LEU A 341 -5.80 -3.95 27.90
CA LEU A 341 -4.55 -4.19 27.19
C LEU A 341 -3.49 -3.12 27.50
N ARG A 342 -3.87 -1.84 27.60
CA ARG A 342 -2.94 -0.75 27.96
C ARG A 342 -2.41 -0.92 29.38
N ALA A 343 -3.30 -1.16 30.35
CA ALA A 343 -2.92 -1.37 31.74
C ALA A 343 -1.98 -2.58 31.90
N GLU A 344 -2.29 -3.69 31.24
CA GLU A 344 -1.51 -4.92 31.30
C GLU A 344 -0.12 -4.76 30.66
N ILE A 345 -0.01 -4.05 29.52
CA ILE A 345 1.27 -3.72 28.89
C ILE A 345 2.11 -2.79 29.78
N SER A 346 1.47 -1.80 30.41
CA SER A 346 2.12 -0.88 31.34
C SER A 346 2.68 -1.62 32.57
N GLU A 347 1.94 -2.59 33.10
CA GLU A 347 2.41 -3.47 34.19
C GLU A 347 3.53 -4.41 33.73
N ASP A 348 3.43 -4.97 32.51
CA ASP A 348 4.47 -5.83 31.92
C ASP A 348 5.78 -5.07 31.73
N PHE A 349 5.71 -3.80 31.32
CA PHE A 349 6.86 -2.92 31.23
C PHE A 349 7.49 -2.68 32.62
N ALA A 350 6.68 -2.38 33.64
CA ALA A 350 7.16 -2.18 35.00
C ALA A 350 7.84 -3.45 35.57
N ARG A 351 7.27 -4.63 35.32
CA ARG A 351 7.87 -5.91 35.70
C ARG A 351 9.14 -6.22 34.93
N ALA A 352 9.16 -6.01 33.62
CA ALA A 352 10.36 -6.18 32.81
C ALA A 352 11.48 -5.23 33.26
N ARG A 353 11.14 -4.02 33.71
CA ARG A 353 12.09 -3.06 34.28
C ARG A 353 12.65 -3.55 35.60
N ALA A 354 11.80 -4.00 36.53
CA ALA A 354 12.21 -4.52 37.82
C ALA A 354 13.08 -5.79 37.70
N ASP A 355 12.76 -6.66 36.74
CA ASP A 355 13.47 -7.91 36.46
C ASP A 355 14.74 -7.72 35.61
N GLY A 356 15.04 -6.50 35.14
CA GLY A 356 16.18 -6.24 34.24
C GLY A 356 16.04 -6.89 32.85
N LYS A 357 14.82 -7.15 32.39
CA LYS A 357 14.49 -7.80 31.11
C LYS A 357 14.26 -6.83 29.95
N ILE A 358 14.42 -5.53 30.18
CA ILE A 358 14.35 -4.51 29.13
C ILE A 358 15.67 -4.52 28.33
N ARG A 359 15.56 -4.63 27.02
CA ARG A 359 16.68 -4.60 26.08
C ARG A 359 16.65 -3.33 25.23
N PHE A 360 17.83 -2.78 24.97
CA PHE A 360 18.00 -1.71 23.98
C PHE A 360 18.71 -2.22 22.74
N TYR A 361 18.15 -1.89 21.58
CA TYR A 361 18.75 -2.21 20.28
C TYR A 361 18.44 -1.12 19.27
N GLU A 362 19.47 -0.51 18.66
CA GLU A 362 19.33 0.56 17.65
C GLU A 362 18.36 1.70 18.05
N GLY A 363 18.45 2.16 19.30
CA GLY A 363 17.56 3.21 19.81
C GLY A 363 16.12 2.78 20.08
N LYS A 364 15.84 1.47 20.12
CA LYS A 364 14.52 0.89 20.41
C LYS A 364 14.53 0.24 21.80
N ILE A 365 13.42 0.35 22.53
CA ILE A 365 13.19 -0.36 23.80
C ILE A 365 12.42 -1.64 23.48
N ILE A 366 12.91 -2.78 23.93
CA ILE A 366 12.28 -4.08 23.72
C ILE A 366 12.09 -4.77 25.06
N PHE A 367 10.88 -5.24 25.36
CA PHE A 367 10.61 -5.95 26.61
C PHE A 367 9.61 -7.09 26.42
N PRO A 368 9.71 -8.17 27.22
CA PRO A 368 8.78 -9.29 27.15
C PRO A 368 7.48 -8.99 27.91
N CYS A 369 6.38 -9.54 27.42
CA CYS A 369 5.08 -9.55 28.07
C CYS A 369 4.81 -10.87 28.80
N ARG A 370 3.71 -10.91 29.57
CA ARG A 370 3.24 -12.09 30.30
C ARG A 370 2.75 -13.22 29.41
N TRP A 371 2.24 -12.88 28.23
CA TRP A 371 1.70 -13.86 27.30
C TRP A 371 2.81 -14.54 26.52
N LYS A 372 2.57 -15.82 26.21
CA LYS A 372 3.51 -16.64 25.46
C LYS A 372 3.03 -16.83 24.03
N ARG A 373 4.00 -16.93 23.13
CA ARG A 373 3.86 -17.39 21.74
C ARG A 373 3.57 -18.90 21.72
N SER A 374 3.17 -19.44 20.58
CA SER A 374 2.90 -20.89 20.45
C SER A 374 4.14 -21.78 20.67
N ASP A 375 5.36 -21.24 20.56
CA ASP A 375 6.64 -21.91 20.87
C ASP A 375 7.05 -21.80 22.35
N GLY A 376 6.23 -21.14 23.19
CA GLY A 376 6.48 -20.93 24.61
C GLY A 376 7.39 -19.74 24.95
N SER A 377 7.95 -19.04 23.95
CA SER A 377 8.69 -17.77 24.15
C SER A 377 7.73 -16.62 24.51
N PRO A 378 8.17 -15.58 25.23
CA PRO A 378 7.28 -14.46 25.56
C PRO A 378 6.99 -13.61 24.32
N VAL A 379 5.76 -13.10 24.21
CA VAL A 379 5.43 -12.02 23.25
C VAL A 379 6.30 -10.82 23.59
N GLU A 380 6.91 -10.19 22.58
CA GLU A 380 7.82 -9.05 22.79
C GLU A 380 7.22 -7.75 22.27
N ILE A 381 7.34 -6.69 23.05
CA ILE A 381 6.93 -5.34 22.67
C ILE A 381 8.15 -4.53 22.28
N THR A 382 8.05 -3.78 21.17
CA THR A 382 9.07 -2.84 20.71
C THR A 382 8.55 -1.41 20.68
N LEU A 383 9.22 -0.53 21.40
CA LEU A 383 9.00 0.92 21.39
C LEU A 383 10.07 1.61 20.56
N LYS A 384 9.68 2.68 19.85
CA LYS A 384 10.60 3.56 19.13
C LYS A 384 10.47 5.00 19.59
N PRO A 385 11.51 5.83 19.40
CA PRO A 385 11.40 7.27 19.56
C PRO A 385 10.30 7.80 18.63
N SER A 386 9.41 8.62 19.18
CA SER A 386 8.34 9.25 18.44
C SER A 386 8.85 10.44 17.65
N THR A 387 8.42 10.56 16.40
CA THR A 387 8.54 11.79 15.60
C THR A 387 7.27 12.66 15.68
N TYR A 388 6.25 12.21 16.42
CA TYR A 388 4.99 12.93 16.64
C TYR A 388 5.08 13.83 17.87
N GLU A 389 4.45 15.01 17.84
CA GLU A 389 4.31 15.90 18.99
C GLU A 389 3.54 15.22 20.14
N GLY A 390 4.04 15.32 21.38
CA GLY A 390 3.37 14.83 22.58
C GLY A 390 4.27 13.94 23.47
N LYS A 391 4.42 12.66 23.11
CA LYS A 391 5.17 11.68 23.91
C LYS A 391 6.46 11.25 23.21
N PRO A 392 7.60 11.13 23.93
CA PRO A 392 8.92 10.86 23.34
C PRO A 392 9.06 9.46 22.73
N TRP A 393 8.20 8.51 23.12
CA TRP A 393 8.21 7.14 22.59
C TRP A 393 6.83 6.75 22.08
N PHE A 394 6.78 5.77 21.17
CA PHE A 394 5.52 5.11 20.79
C PHE A 394 5.70 3.60 20.66
N LEU A 395 4.63 2.86 20.92
CA LEU A 395 4.56 1.42 20.66
C LEU A 395 4.55 1.20 19.15
N ASN A 396 5.67 0.70 18.64
CA ASN A 396 5.91 0.51 17.22
C ASN A 396 5.45 -0.88 16.75
N PHE A 397 5.69 -1.92 17.56
CA PHE A 397 5.42 -3.30 17.15
C PHE A 397 5.18 -4.23 18.34
N VAL A 398 4.26 -5.18 18.15
CA VAL A 398 4.02 -6.31 19.06
C VAL A 398 4.37 -7.58 18.29
N ASP A 399 5.38 -8.30 18.77
CA ASP A 399 5.89 -9.52 18.14
C ASP A 399 5.22 -10.76 18.71
N THR A 400 4.09 -11.14 18.10
CA THR A 400 3.28 -12.32 18.44
C THR A 400 3.67 -13.59 17.66
N ASN A 401 4.60 -13.48 16.71
CA ASN A 401 4.98 -14.59 15.82
C ASN A 401 6.07 -15.46 16.46
N THR A 402 5.94 -16.78 16.40
CA THR A 402 7.00 -17.69 16.82
C THR A 402 8.24 -17.50 15.97
N ARG A 403 9.42 -17.56 16.61
CA ARG A 403 10.68 -17.58 15.87
C ARG A 403 10.95 -19.01 15.39
N ASP A 404 10.01 -19.56 14.63
CA ASP A 404 10.32 -20.66 13.73
C ASP A 404 11.18 -20.10 12.61
N GLY A 405 12.50 -20.11 12.78
CA GLY A 405 13.52 -20.26 11.74
C GLY A 405 13.45 -19.46 10.43
N VAL A 406 12.55 -18.50 10.24
CA VAL A 406 12.48 -17.69 9.04
C VAL A 406 13.42 -16.52 9.30
N GLN A 407 14.61 -16.62 8.70
CA GLN A 407 15.55 -15.52 8.47
C GLN A 407 14.76 -14.22 8.24
N ARG A 408 15.24 -13.10 8.81
CA ARG A 408 14.86 -11.74 8.36
C ARG A 408 14.60 -11.82 6.87
N SER A 409 13.37 -11.59 6.40
CA SER A 409 12.98 -11.81 5.01
C SER A 409 13.95 -11.05 4.11
N VAL A 410 15.01 -11.72 3.66
CA VAL A 410 15.95 -11.18 2.69
C VAL A 410 15.08 -10.94 1.47
N GLN A 411 15.04 -9.69 0.99
CA GLN A 411 14.27 -9.36 -0.22
C GLN A 411 14.66 -10.36 -1.32
N PRO A 412 13.72 -10.89 -2.14
CA PRO A 412 14.02 -11.92 -3.13
C PRO A 412 15.29 -11.65 -3.97
N GLY A 413 15.51 -10.38 -4.38
CA GLY A 413 16.69 -9.98 -5.16
C GLY A 413 18.03 -9.94 -4.40
N ARG A 414 18.03 -10.08 -3.07
CA ARG A 414 19.22 -10.06 -2.20
C ARG A 414 19.65 -11.46 -1.74
N HIS A 415 18.89 -12.52 -2.04
CA HIS A 415 19.18 -13.88 -1.57
C HIS A 415 20.55 -14.37 -2.02
N LEU A 416 20.91 -14.16 -3.29
CA LEU A 416 22.20 -14.59 -3.81
C LEU A 416 23.38 -13.85 -3.15
N GLU A 417 23.23 -12.55 -2.91
CA GLU A 417 24.23 -11.71 -2.23
C GLU A 417 24.38 -12.08 -0.75
N SER A 418 23.28 -12.48 -0.10
CA SER A 418 23.32 -13.00 1.28
C SER A 418 23.91 -14.41 1.38
N PHE A 419 23.83 -15.18 0.30
CA PHE A 419 24.33 -16.55 0.24
C PHE A 419 25.85 -16.58 0.03
N ALA A 420 26.36 -15.77 -0.90
CA ALA A 420 27.76 -15.83 -1.29
C ALA A 420 28.38 -14.47 -1.64
N PHE A 421 29.67 -14.31 -1.36
CA PHE A 421 30.49 -13.25 -1.93
C PHE A 421 30.75 -13.52 -3.42
N LEU A 422 30.20 -12.66 -4.29
CA LEU A 422 30.28 -12.81 -5.75
C LEU A 422 31.46 -12.07 -6.39
N GLY A 423 32.14 -11.19 -5.64
CA GLY A 423 33.09 -10.25 -6.21
C GLY A 423 32.39 -9.10 -6.96
N SER A 424 32.92 -8.74 -8.14
CA SER A 424 32.28 -7.73 -9.00
C SER A 424 31.15 -8.33 -9.83
N TRP A 425 29.95 -7.75 -9.75
CA TRP A 425 28.81 -8.11 -10.59
C TRP A 425 29.16 -8.07 -12.09
N SER A 426 29.93 -7.09 -12.55
CA SER A 426 30.32 -7.00 -13.96
C SER A 426 31.13 -8.23 -14.42
N SER A 427 32.04 -8.73 -13.60
CA SER A 427 32.85 -9.90 -13.91
C SER A 427 32.02 -11.17 -13.84
N PHE A 428 31.18 -11.30 -12.81
CA PHE A 428 30.28 -12.44 -12.63
C PHE A 428 29.32 -12.58 -13.82
N LEU A 429 28.69 -11.48 -14.24
CA LEU A 429 27.73 -11.48 -15.34
C LEU A 429 28.40 -11.71 -16.71
N SER A 430 29.59 -11.13 -16.92
CA SER A 430 30.34 -11.33 -18.17
C SER A 430 30.79 -12.79 -18.33
N GLU A 431 31.28 -13.43 -17.26
CA GLU A 431 31.65 -14.85 -17.30
C GLU A 431 30.43 -15.74 -17.63
N LEU A 432 29.27 -15.43 -17.06
CA LEU A 432 28.04 -16.17 -17.34
C LEU A 432 27.56 -15.96 -18.77
N SER A 433 27.53 -14.71 -19.24
CA SER A 433 27.03 -14.36 -20.58
C SER A 433 27.92 -14.91 -21.70
N GLU A 434 29.24 -14.94 -21.51
CA GLU A 434 30.18 -15.55 -22.46
C GLU A 434 30.03 -17.07 -22.56
N LYS A 435 29.62 -17.72 -21.46
CA LYS A 435 29.48 -19.17 -21.40
C LYS A 435 28.13 -19.66 -21.90
N ALA A 436 27.08 -18.87 -21.67
CA ALA A 436 25.72 -19.17 -22.10
C ALA A 436 25.54 -19.04 -23.63
N ILE A 437 24.43 -19.57 -24.14
CA ILE A 437 23.96 -19.22 -25.49
C ILE A 437 23.82 -17.69 -25.59
N PHE A 438 24.25 -17.13 -26.73
CA PHE A 438 24.20 -15.69 -26.96
C PHE A 438 22.77 -15.15 -26.91
N GLU A 439 22.59 -14.10 -26.10
CA GLU A 439 21.35 -13.35 -25.95
C GLU A 439 21.66 -11.87 -25.71
N ASN A 440 20.70 -11.00 -26.03
CA ASN A 440 20.76 -9.60 -25.63
C ASN A 440 20.37 -9.49 -24.15
N TRP A 441 21.36 -9.18 -23.31
CA TRP A 441 21.16 -9.03 -21.86
C TRP A 441 20.89 -7.58 -21.42
N ASP A 442 20.73 -6.69 -22.37
CA ASP A 442 20.42 -5.27 -22.18
C ASP A 442 19.36 -4.83 -23.21
N PHE A 443 18.60 -3.79 -22.86
CA PHE A 443 17.64 -3.17 -23.78
C PHE A 443 18.34 -2.26 -24.80
N ALA A 444 17.77 -2.14 -26.00
CA ALA A 444 18.30 -1.27 -27.04
C ALA A 444 18.21 0.19 -26.61
N GLY A 445 19.32 0.93 -26.71
CA GLY A 445 19.40 2.33 -26.28
C GLY A 445 19.99 2.54 -24.89
N SER A 446 20.23 1.46 -24.12
CA SER A 446 20.91 1.58 -22.83
C SER A 446 22.32 2.16 -23.03
N GLY A 447 22.63 3.26 -22.34
CA GLY A 447 23.93 3.93 -22.45
C GLY A 447 25.11 3.10 -21.93
N LYS A 448 24.83 2.00 -21.20
CA LYS A 448 25.81 1.06 -20.65
C LYS A 448 25.35 -0.38 -20.85
N LYS A 449 26.31 -1.27 -21.16
CA LYS A 449 26.11 -2.72 -21.25
C LYS A 449 26.50 -3.38 -19.93
N ASP A 450 25.62 -3.33 -18.96
CA ASP A 450 25.84 -3.88 -17.62
C ASP A 450 25.13 -5.23 -17.39
N HIS A 451 24.50 -5.78 -18.43
CA HIS A 451 23.72 -7.01 -18.40
C HIS A 451 22.51 -6.91 -17.44
N HIS A 452 21.76 -5.81 -17.52
CA HIS A 452 20.63 -5.53 -16.62
C HIS A 452 19.59 -6.67 -16.58
N ILE A 453 19.28 -7.29 -17.73
CA ILE A 453 18.33 -8.40 -17.79
C ILE A 453 18.90 -9.64 -17.10
N LEU A 454 20.21 -9.90 -17.28
CA LEU A 454 20.88 -11.08 -16.73
C LEU A 454 20.99 -11.01 -15.20
N ILE A 455 21.29 -9.82 -14.64
CA ILE A 455 21.39 -9.66 -13.19
C ILE A 455 20.05 -9.92 -12.51
N GLN A 456 18.93 -9.46 -13.07
CA GLN A 456 17.60 -9.75 -12.55
C GLN A 456 17.27 -11.23 -12.71
N TYR A 457 17.56 -11.80 -13.89
CA TYR A 457 17.34 -13.22 -14.17
C TYR A 457 18.02 -14.12 -13.12
N ILE A 458 19.33 -13.94 -12.89
CA ILE A 458 20.07 -14.83 -12.00
C ILE A 458 19.68 -14.65 -10.53
N LYS A 459 19.37 -13.42 -10.10
CA LYS A 459 18.89 -13.12 -8.73
C LYS A 459 17.59 -13.86 -8.42
N TYR A 460 16.59 -13.74 -9.29
CA TYR A 460 15.30 -14.37 -9.07
C TYR A 460 15.30 -15.87 -9.35
N THR A 461 16.17 -16.34 -10.25
CA THR A 461 16.41 -17.78 -10.45
C THR A 461 16.99 -18.42 -9.21
N PHE A 462 18.01 -17.81 -8.60
CA PHE A 462 18.56 -18.29 -7.33
C PHE A 462 17.50 -18.32 -6.23
N TYR A 463 16.72 -17.24 -6.09
CA TYR A 463 15.62 -17.18 -5.13
C TYR A 463 14.59 -18.30 -5.35
N ARG A 464 14.23 -18.59 -6.61
CA ARG A 464 13.34 -19.71 -6.94
C ARG A 464 13.94 -21.05 -6.51
N LEU A 465 15.20 -21.30 -6.82
CA LEU A 465 15.88 -22.55 -6.46
C LEU A 465 15.96 -22.74 -4.94
N THR A 466 16.18 -21.67 -4.17
CA THR A 466 16.14 -21.72 -2.70
C THR A 466 14.77 -22.17 -2.20
N ARG A 467 13.68 -21.65 -2.78
CA ARG A 467 12.31 -22.08 -2.42
C ARG A 467 12.00 -23.52 -2.81
N GLU A 468 12.62 -24.00 -3.88
CA GLU A 468 12.49 -25.38 -4.34
C GLU A 468 13.44 -26.36 -3.64
N ASN A 469 14.28 -25.87 -2.71
CA ASN A 469 15.35 -26.63 -2.07
C ASN A 469 16.32 -27.28 -3.08
N LYS A 470 16.62 -26.55 -4.17
CA LYS A 470 17.51 -27.01 -5.27
C LYS A 470 18.90 -26.39 -5.26
N VAL A 471 19.20 -25.53 -4.27
CA VAL A 471 20.58 -25.09 -4.00
C VAL A 471 21.28 -26.22 -3.24
N CYS A 472 22.32 -26.80 -3.84
CA CYS A 472 23.00 -27.98 -3.30
C CYS A 472 24.21 -27.56 -2.47
N ILE A 473 24.33 -28.11 -1.26
CA ILE A 473 25.48 -27.97 -0.37
C ILE A 473 26.02 -29.37 -0.08
N SER A 474 27.32 -29.59 -0.24
CA SER A 474 27.96 -30.88 0.00
C SER A 474 27.89 -31.26 1.49
N GLY A 475 27.86 -32.56 1.80
CA GLY A 475 27.74 -33.04 3.18
C GLY A 475 28.92 -32.61 4.09
N ASP A 476 30.11 -32.42 3.51
CA ASP A 476 31.29 -31.90 4.19
C ASP A 476 31.35 -30.35 4.22
N ARG A 477 30.34 -29.67 3.65
CA ARG A 477 30.25 -28.22 3.46
C ARG A 477 31.47 -27.59 2.79
N LYS A 478 32.20 -28.34 1.96
CA LYS A 478 33.34 -27.80 1.20
C LYS A 478 32.96 -27.30 -0.18
N PHE A 479 31.73 -27.53 -0.60
CA PHE A 479 31.29 -27.17 -1.94
C PHE A 479 29.80 -26.92 -1.95
N ALA A 480 29.38 -25.85 -2.63
CA ALA A 480 27.98 -25.59 -2.91
C ALA A 480 27.80 -25.22 -4.37
N CYS A 481 26.65 -25.52 -4.95
CA CYS A 481 26.33 -25.12 -6.31
C CYS A 481 24.83 -25.08 -6.56
N PHE A 482 24.44 -24.36 -7.61
CA PHE A 482 23.09 -24.39 -8.14
C PHE A 482 23.11 -24.34 -9.67
N ASN A 483 22.05 -24.83 -10.30
CA ASN A 483 21.86 -24.75 -11.75
C ASN A 483 21.36 -23.34 -12.12
N THR A 484 22.06 -22.64 -13.01
CA THR A 484 21.71 -21.26 -13.38
C THR A 484 20.43 -21.14 -14.21
N GLY A 485 19.89 -22.26 -14.73
CA GLY A 485 18.79 -22.27 -15.69
C GLY A 485 19.20 -21.91 -17.11
N LEU A 486 20.46 -21.51 -17.32
CA LEU A 486 21.05 -21.26 -18.63
C LEU A 486 21.88 -22.46 -19.09
N VAL A 487 22.02 -22.57 -20.40
CA VAL A 487 22.78 -23.64 -21.05
C VAL A 487 23.89 -23.03 -21.92
N ASP A 488 24.94 -23.80 -22.16
CA ASP A 488 25.98 -23.41 -23.12
C ASP A 488 25.56 -23.69 -24.57
N LYS A 489 26.45 -23.40 -25.53
CA LYS A 489 26.23 -23.63 -26.97
C LYS A 489 25.94 -25.08 -27.36
N HIS A 490 26.18 -26.04 -26.47
CA HIS A 490 25.90 -27.47 -26.66
C HIS A 490 24.61 -27.90 -25.95
N TYR A 491 23.86 -26.96 -25.35
CA TYR A 491 22.70 -27.20 -24.51
C TYR A 491 23.01 -27.94 -23.20
N ASP A 492 24.27 -27.90 -22.74
CA ASP A 492 24.64 -28.41 -21.43
C ASP A 492 24.35 -27.36 -20.34
N ASP A 493 23.76 -27.79 -19.23
CA ASP A 493 23.46 -26.94 -18.07
C ASP A 493 24.70 -26.20 -17.56
N ILE A 494 24.54 -24.91 -17.26
CA ILE A 494 25.55 -24.10 -16.59
C ILE A 494 25.24 -24.04 -15.09
N TYR A 495 26.23 -24.43 -14.28
CA TYR A 495 26.15 -24.39 -12.82
C TYR A 495 27.03 -23.28 -12.26
N ALA A 496 26.51 -22.56 -11.27
CA ALA A 496 27.29 -21.64 -10.45
C ALA A 496 27.88 -22.40 -9.26
N CYS A 497 29.21 -22.37 -9.10
CA CYS A 497 29.92 -23.11 -8.05
C CYS A 497 30.47 -22.18 -6.97
N PHE A 498 30.48 -22.67 -5.74
CA PHE A 498 30.88 -21.94 -4.56
C PHE A 498 31.73 -22.81 -3.64
N GLN A 499 32.67 -22.16 -2.96
CA GLN A 499 33.51 -22.76 -1.92
C GLN A 499 33.32 -21.99 -0.61
N PRO A 500 33.69 -22.56 0.55
CA PRO A 500 33.66 -21.84 1.81
C PRO A 500 34.44 -20.54 1.73
N ASN A 501 33.86 -19.49 2.29
CA ASN A 501 34.50 -18.18 2.34
C ASN A 501 35.59 -18.14 3.42
N ASP A 502 36.41 -17.09 3.38
CA ASP A 502 37.48 -16.87 4.34
C ASP A 502 36.90 -16.66 5.76
N PRO A 503 37.50 -17.21 6.83
CA PRO A 503 36.97 -17.08 8.18
C PRO A 503 36.73 -15.62 8.59
N GLY A 504 35.54 -15.32 9.11
CA GLY A 504 35.13 -13.96 9.50
C GLY A 504 34.44 -13.14 8.41
N SER A 505 34.25 -13.70 7.21
CA SER A 505 33.45 -13.06 6.16
C SER A 505 31.96 -13.01 6.50
N GLU A 506 31.25 -12.00 5.97
CA GLU A 506 29.81 -11.82 6.18
C GLU A 506 28.95 -12.92 5.52
N THR A 507 29.48 -13.58 4.50
CA THR A 507 28.81 -14.66 3.75
C THR A 507 29.56 -15.98 3.92
N GLU A 508 28.81 -17.09 4.05
CA GLU A 508 29.39 -18.44 4.23
C GLU A 508 30.12 -18.92 2.98
N TRP A 509 29.65 -18.52 1.80
CA TRP A 509 30.13 -19.00 0.52
C TRP A 509 30.84 -17.92 -0.29
N LYS A 510 31.75 -18.34 -1.16
CA LYS A 510 32.49 -17.50 -2.11
C LYS A 510 32.36 -18.07 -3.50
N PHE A 511 31.99 -17.23 -4.46
CA PHE A 511 31.85 -17.64 -5.85
C PHE A 511 33.20 -18.13 -6.41
N SER A 512 33.18 -19.30 -7.04
CA SER A 512 34.36 -19.98 -7.58
C SER A 512 34.41 -19.99 -9.11
N GLY A 513 33.27 -19.87 -9.79
CA GLY A 513 33.17 -19.87 -11.25
C GLY A 513 31.96 -20.65 -11.78
N PHE A 514 31.71 -20.51 -13.08
CA PHE A 514 30.69 -21.29 -13.79
C PHE A 514 31.28 -22.53 -14.47
N CYS A 515 30.54 -23.64 -14.49
CA CYS A 515 30.96 -24.84 -15.22
C CYS A 515 29.78 -25.65 -15.77
N THR A 516 30.10 -26.57 -16.69
CA THR A 516 29.19 -27.65 -17.11
C THR A 516 29.60 -28.95 -16.42
N ALA A 517 28.68 -29.91 -16.30
CA ALA A 517 28.96 -31.19 -15.66
C ALA A 517 30.15 -31.89 -16.34
N ALA A 518 31.00 -32.54 -15.53
CA ALA A 518 32.20 -33.27 -15.98
C ALA A 518 33.28 -32.47 -16.73
N ASN A 519 33.14 -31.14 -16.88
CA ASN A 519 34.11 -30.29 -17.56
C ASN A 519 35.09 -29.61 -16.59
N ARG A 520 36.41 -29.69 -16.87
CA ARG A 520 37.49 -29.11 -16.05
C ARG A 520 37.41 -29.52 -14.57
N THR A 521 38.03 -28.74 -13.68
CA THR A 521 38.14 -29.03 -12.25
C THR A 521 36.80 -28.93 -11.52
N LEU A 522 36.05 -27.84 -11.74
CA LEU A 522 34.76 -27.60 -11.08
C LEU A 522 33.68 -28.60 -11.53
N GLY A 523 33.60 -28.93 -12.83
CA GLY A 523 32.62 -29.89 -13.33
C GLY A 523 32.84 -31.31 -12.80
N LYS A 524 34.12 -31.71 -12.61
CA LYS A 524 34.45 -32.98 -11.92
C LYS A 524 34.07 -32.94 -10.44
N GLN A 525 34.22 -31.79 -9.77
CA GLN A 525 33.82 -31.62 -8.38
C GLN A 525 32.31 -31.76 -8.20
N ILE A 526 31.49 -31.13 -9.06
CA ILE A 526 30.02 -31.29 -8.99
C ILE A 526 29.63 -32.77 -9.07
N VAL A 527 30.16 -33.50 -10.05
CA VAL A 527 29.85 -34.94 -10.24
C VAL A 527 30.28 -35.80 -9.05
N ASN A 528 31.39 -35.44 -8.39
CA ASN A 528 31.85 -36.15 -7.20
C ASN A 528 31.03 -35.85 -5.94
N TYR A 529 30.49 -34.63 -5.82
CA TYR A 529 29.77 -34.18 -4.63
C TYR A 529 28.26 -34.41 -4.68
N PHE A 530 27.64 -34.43 -5.87
CA PHE A 530 26.18 -34.41 -6.01
C PHE A 530 25.65 -35.52 -6.91
N SER A 531 24.72 -36.31 -6.37
CA SER A 531 23.92 -37.28 -7.10
C SER A 531 22.50 -37.30 -6.49
N PRO A 532 21.46 -36.85 -7.22
CA PRO A 532 21.50 -36.29 -8.58
C PRO A 532 22.23 -34.95 -8.67
N LEU A 533 22.60 -34.54 -9.89
CA LEU A 533 23.15 -33.20 -10.15
C LEU A 533 22.12 -32.11 -9.80
N PRO A 534 22.56 -30.86 -9.50
CA PRO A 534 21.66 -29.75 -9.23
C PRO A 534 20.64 -29.57 -10.35
N GLN A 535 19.36 -29.47 -9.99
CA GLN A 535 18.26 -29.40 -10.95
C GLN A 535 17.94 -27.95 -11.32
N PRO A 536 17.47 -27.67 -12.54
CA PRO A 536 17.07 -26.34 -12.96
C PRO A 536 15.81 -25.85 -12.22
N PRO A 537 15.55 -24.52 -12.21
CA PRO A 537 14.32 -23.97 -11.64
C PRO A 537 13.09 -24.46 -12.40
N VAL A 538 11.99 -24.72 -11.70
CA VAL A 538 10.69 -25.04 -12.33
C VAL A 538 9.71 -23.94 -11.97
N TYR A 539 8.99 -23.36 -12.93
CA TYR A 539 8.08 -22.23 -12.66
C TYR A 539 6.60 -22.61 -12.66
N PHE A 540 6.24 -23.64 -13.43
CA PHE A 540 4.87 -24.11 -13.61
C PHE A 540 4.78 -25.61 -13.39
N GLN A 541 3.59 -26.09 -13.03
CA GLN A 541 3.34 -27.51 -12.77
C GLN A 541 2.58 -28.19 -13.91
N ARG A 542 1.76 -27.43 -14.63
CA ARG A 542 0.92 -27.93 -15.72
C ARG A 542 1.04 -27.02 -16.94
N GLY A 543 1.03 -27.62 -18.13
CA GLY A 543 1.25 -26.87 -19.38
C GLY A 543 0.15 -25.87 -19.70
N GLU A 544 -1.08 -26.07 -19.19
CA GLU A 544 -2.21 -25.16 -19.40
C GLU A 544 -1.96 -23.78 -18.77
N GLN A 545 -1.08 -23.68 -17.76
CA GLN A 545 -0.70 -22.41 -17.14
C GLN A 545 0.09 -21.49 -18.08
N LEU A 546 0.59 -22.02 -19.20
CA LEU A 546 1.35 -21.27 -20.19
C LEU A 546 0.47 -20.61 -21.26
N PHE A 547 -0.83 -20.94 -21.30
CA PHE A 547 -1.73 -20.49 -22.35
C PHE A 547 -2.94 -19.76 -21.77
N PHE A 548 -3.36 -18.69 -22.44
CA PHE A 548 -4.54 -17.94 -22.06
C PHE A 548 -5.82 -18.66 -22.52
N ASP A 549 -6.70 -19.02 -21.57
CA ASP A 549 -7.97 -19.68 -21.86
C ASP A 549 -9.06 -18.64 -22.22
N LEU A 550 -9.34 -18.53 -23.52
CA LEU A 550 -10.35 -17.59 -24.06
C LEU A 550 -11.79 -17.89 -23.62
N SER A 551 -12.07 -19.08 -23.09
CA SER A 551 -13.40 -19.43 -22.58
C SER A 551 -13.70 -18.80 -21.21
N ARG A 552 -12.69 -18.27 -20.53
CA ARG A 552 -12.82 -17.65 -19.21
C ARG A 552 -13.10 -16.15 -19.33
N GLN A 553 -13.83 -15.63 -18.34
CA GLN A 553 -14.03 -14.19 -18.24
C GLN A 553 -12.76 -13.52 -17.70
N LEU A 554 -12.41 -12.36 -18.28
CA LEU A 554 -11.34 -11.49 -17.79
C LEU A 554 -11.97 -10.26 -17.11
N LEU A 555 -11.69 -10.08 -15.82
CA LEU A 555 -12.13 -8.95 -15.01
C LEU A 555 -10.91 -8.10 -14.65
N THR A 556 -10.92 -6.82 -15.00
CA THR A 556 -9.74 -5.96 -14.84
C THR A 556 -9.96 -4.95 -13.71
N ASP A 557 -8.95 -4.78 -12.86
CA ASP A 557 -8.90 -3.76 -11.82
C ASP A 557 -8.48 -2.41 -12.42
N PHE A 558 -9.47 -1.66 -12.90
CA PHE A 558 -9.23 -0.39 -13.58
C PHE A 558 -8.79 0.71 -12.63
N ASP A 559 -9.24 0.71 -11.38
CA ASP A 559 -8.82 1.69 -10.38
C ASP A 559 -7.31 1.57 -10.13
N HIS A 560 -6.83 0.36 -9.87
CA HIS A 560 -5.41 0.12 -9.66
C HIS A 560 -4.57 0.42 -10.93
N ILE A 561 -5.08 0.15 -12.13
CA ILE A 561 -4.37 0.44 -13.38
C ILE A 561 -4.31 1.95 -13.69
N ILE A 562 -5.44 2.65 -13.54
CA ILE A 562 -5.58 4.04 -14.01
C ILE A 562 -5.14 5.03 -12.94
N ILE A 563 -5.39 4.76 -11.66
CA ILE A 563 -5.02 5.66 -10.56
C ILE A 563 -3.64 5.29 -10.04
N ASP A 564 -3.48 4.09 -9.49
CA ASP A 564 -2.24 3.76 -8.78
C ASP A 564 -1.03 3.70 -9.74
N ASN A 565 -1.26 3.20 -10.96
CA ASN A 565 -0.21 2.97 -11.97
C ASN A 565 -0.29 3.88 -13.20
N ILE A 566 -0.86 5.09 -13.07
CA ILE A 566 -0.98 6.05 -14.17
C ILE A 566 0.36 6.37 -14.87
N ASP A 567 1.45 6.34 -14.10
CA ASP A 567 2.82 6.59 -14.54
C ASP A 567 3.37 5.52 -15.49
N ARG A 568 2.73 4.34 -15.55
CA ARG A 568 3.07 3.27 -16.49
C ARG A 568 2.33 3.40 -17.82
N LEU A 569 1.30 4.25 -17.90
CA LEU A 569 0.59 4.50 -19.16
C LEU A 569 1.43 5.40 -20.07
N PRO A 570 1.33 5.25 -21.40
CA PRO A 570 2.08 6.09 -22.33
C PRO A 570 1.66 7.55 -22.19
N LEU A 571 2.63 8.46 -22.08
CA LEU A 571 2.34 9.88 -21.89
C LEU A 571 1.54 10.45 -23.07
N SER A 572 1.86 10.05 -24.30
CA SER A 572 1.10 10.45 -25.50
C SER A 572 -0.37 9.99 -25.45
N PHE A 573 -0.63 8.76 -24.98
CA PHE A 573 -1.99 8.26 -24.78
C PHE A 573 -2.75 9.12 -23.76
N LEU A 574 -2.12 9.48 -22.64
CA LEU A 574 -2.72 10.32 -21.61
C LEU A 574 -3.01 11.74 -22.12
N GLU A 575 -2.08 12.35 -22.86
CA GLU A 575 -2.25 13.67 -23.48
C GLU A 575 -3.50 13.73 -24.38
N GLU A 576 -3.76 12.68 -25.17
CA GLU A 576 -4.97 12.56 -26.01
C GLU A 576 -6.25 12.51 -25.17
N GLN A 577 -6.21 11.97 -23.95
CA GLN A 577 -7.39 11.89 -23.09
C GLN A 577 -7.68 13.20 -22.36
N PHE A 578 -6.68 14.07 -22.18
CA PHE A 578 -6.78 15.31 -21.40
C PHE A 578 -7.31 16.53 -22.18
N THR A 579 -7.87 16.35 -23.39
CA THR A 579 -8.26 17.45 -24.30
C THR A 579 -9.08 18.57 -23.66
N ASP A 580 -10.02 18.23 -22.79
CA ASP A 580 -10.97 19.13 -22.12
C ASP A 580 -10.52 19.56 -20.71
N ILE A 581 -9.37 19.09 -20.24
CA ILE A 581 -8.83 19.40 -18.91
C ILE A 581 -7.51 20.15 -19.06
N GLN A 582 -7.57 21.47 -18.93
CA GLN A 582 -6.40 22.32 -19.08
C GLN A 582 -5.27 21.97 -18.09
N GLU A 583 -5.59 21.77 -16.81
CA GLU A 583 -4.59 21.45 -15.79
C GLU A 583 -3.85 20.13 -16.09
N ALA A 584 -4.58 19.08 -16.49
CA ALA A 584 -3.97 17.79 -16.84
C ALA A 584 -3.04 17.90 -18.06
N ARG A 585 -3.40 18.71 -19.07
CA ARG A 585 -2.53 18.97 -20.23
C ARG A 585 -1.26 19.72 -19.86
N GLU A 586 -1.37 20.72 -18.98
CA GLU A 586 -0.21 21.47 -18.49
C GLU A 586 0.74 20.58 -17.71
N ILE A 587 0.22 19.68 -16.87
CA ILE A 587 1.01 18.68 -16.15
C ILE A 587 1.68 17.70 -17.12
N ALA A 588 0.94 17.18 -18.11
CA ALA A 588 1.50 16.27 -19.11
C ALA A 588 2.64 16.93 -19.93
N ALA A 589 2.51 18.20 -20.28
CA ALA A 589 3.58 18.96 -20.94
C ALA A 589 4.83 19.10 -20.05
N GLN A 590 4.65 19.33 -18.74
CA GLN A 590 5.75 19.42 -17.77
C GLN A 590 6.49 18.08 -17.60
N LEU A 591 5.76 16.95 -17.64
CA LEU A 591 6.34 15.61 -17.51
C LEU A 591 7.43 15.29 -18.55
N ARG A 592 7.40 15.94 -19.73
CA ARG A 592 8.39 15.73 -20.79
C ARG A 592 9.78 16.25 -20.45
N THR A 593 9.87 17.27 -19.62
CA THR A 593 11.14 17.94 -19.27
C THR A 593 11.49 17.81 -17.80
N ALA A 594 10.57 17.32 -16.98
CA ALA A 594 10.72 17.17 -15.53
C ALA A 594 11.78 16.11 -15.18
N ASP A 595 12.49 16.33 -14.07
CA ASP A 595 13.35 15.31 -13.48
C ASP A 595 12.54 14.19 -12.79
N TYR A 596 13.20 13.13 -12.36
CA TYR A 596 12.54 11.98 -11.71
C TYR A 596 11.69 12.36 -10.49
N ARG A 597 12.16 13.29 -9.64
CA ARG A 597 11.44 13.69 -8.42
C ARG A 597 10.23 14.55 -8.76
N GLU A 598 10.39 15.45 -9.73
CA GLU A 598 9.32 16.27 -10.26
C GLU A 598 8.26 15.40 -10.94
N LYS A 599 8.66 14.41 -11.75
CA LYS A 599 7.75 13.44 -12.39
C LYS A 599 6.85 12.75 -11.37
N ARG A 600 7.40 12.27 -10.25
CA ARG A 600 6.61 11.63 -9.18
C ARG A 600 5.51 12.54 -8.65
N ALA A 601 5.85 13.79 -8.31
CA ALA A 601 4.89 14.77 -7.82
C ALA A 601 3.84 15.16 -8.87
N LEU A 602 4.23 15.26 -10.14
CA LEU A 602 3.33 15.54 -11.26
C LEU A 602 2.36 14.38 -11.49
N TYR A 603 2.82 13.14 -11.45
CA TYR A 603 1.94 11.97 -11.52
C TYR A 603 1.00 11.90 -10.32
N ASP A 604 1.45 12.18 -9.10
CA ASP A 604 0.57 12.26 -7.93
C ASP A 604 -0.58 13.27 -8.12
N ARG A 605 -0.31 14.41 -8.76
CA ARG A 605 -1.36 15.36 -9.13
C ARG A 605 -2.29 14.82 -10.22
N LEU A 606 -1.76 14.15 -11.25
CA LEU A 606 -2.60 13.50 -12.26
C LEU A 606 -3.50 12.43 -11.65
N ARG A 607 -3.03 11.66 -10.67
CA ARG A 607 -3.84 10.66 -9.93
C ARG A 607 -5.07 11.31 -9.31
N VAL A 608 -4.89 12.46 -8.65
CA VAL A 608 -5.99 13.23 -8.05
C VAL A 608 -6.95 13.73 -9.13
N ILE A 609 -6.43 14.36 -10.19
CA ILE A 609 -7.27 14.91 -11.27
C ILE A 609 -8.10 13.82 -11.97
N VAL A 610 -7.49 12.68 -12.26
CA VAL A 610 -8.17 11.55 -12.90
C VAL A 610 -9.16 10.90 -11.93
N GLY A 611 -8.78 10.74 -10.66
CA GLY A 611 -9.61 10.12 -9.62
C GLY A 611 -10.82 10.95 -9.20
N GLU A 612 -10.74 12.28 -9.25
CA GLU A 612 -11.86 13.18 -8.96
C GLU A 612 -12.76 13.45 -10.19
N ASN A 613 -12.38 12.95 -11.37
CA ASN A 613 -13.10 13.18 -12.62
C ASN A 613 -13.57 11.88 -13.26
N ASP A 614 -14.77 11.43 -12.87
CA ASP A 614 -15.41 10.20 -13.38
C ASP A 614 -15.44 10.15 -14.92
N ARG A 615 -15.68 11.29 -15.59
CA ARG A 615 -15.82 11.32 -17.04
C ARG A 615 -14.48 11.08 -17.74
N LEU A 616 -13.38 11.61 -17.19
CA LEU A 616 -12.03 11.34 -17.68
C LEU A 616 -11.61 9.91 -17.35
N PHE A 617 -11.84 9.45 -16.12
CA PHE A 617 -11.56 8.07 -15.73
C PHE A 617 -12.25 7.07 -16.65
N MET A 618 -13.57 7.23 -16.88
CA MET A 618 -14.34 6.35 -17.77
C MET A 618 -13.85 6.40 -19.22
N ARG A 619 -13.35 7.55 -19.68
CA ARG A 619 -12.74 7.69 -21.01
C ARG A 619 -11.48 6.84 -21.14
N ILE A 620 -10.55 6.99 -20.20
CA ILE A 620 -9.32 6.18 -20.14
C ILE A 620 -9.67 4.70 -20.02
N GLN A 621 -10.59 4.35 -19.12
CA GLN A 621 -11.05 2.98 -18.90
C GLN A 621 -11.60 2.35 -20.19
N ASN A 622 -12.43 3.06 -20.95
CA ASN A 622 -13.00 2.53 -22.18
C ASN A 622 -11.93 2.29 -23.25
N ARG A 623 -10.92 3.17 -23.37
CA ARG A 623 -9.79 2.94 -24.28
C ARG A 623 -8.97 1.70 -23.88
N ILE A 624 -8.74 1.49 -22.60
CA ILE A 624 -8.07 0.28 -22.09
C ILE A 624 -8.93 -0.96 -22.37
N LYS A 625 -10.25 -0.91 -22.16
CA LYS A 625 -11.16 -2.02 -22.51
C LYS A 625 -11.10 -2.39 -23.98
N ASP A 626 -11.12 -1.40 -24.88
CA ASP A 626 -10.99 -1.62 -26.32
C ASP A 626 -9.68 -2.34 -26.65
N SER A 627 -8.58 -1.91 -26.02
CA SER A 627 -7.26 -2.51 -26.18
C SER A 627 -7.19 -3.94 -25.66
N ILE A 628 -7.83 -4.23 -24.52
CA ILE A 628 -7.95 -5.60 -23.97
C ILE A 628 -8.71 -6.51 -24.94
N GLU A 629 -9.81 -6.04 -25.50
CA GLU A 629 -10.58 -6.81 -26.48
C GLU A 629 -9.79 -7.06 -27.77
N LEU A 630 -8.99 -6.08 -28.22
CA LEU A 630 -8.04 -6.28 -29.32
C LEU A 630 -6.99 -7.34 -28.98
N ALA A 631 -6.42 -7.29 -27.77
CA ALA A 631 -5.45 -8.28 -27.30
C ALA A 631 -6.06 -9.70 -27.28
N ARG A 632 -7.29 -9.86 -26.79
CA ARG A 632 -8.02 -11.14 -26.80
C ARG A 632 -8.26 -11.66 -28.22
N LYS A 633 -8.61 -10.78 -29.17
CA LYS A 633 -8.73 -11.13 -30.59
C LYS A 633 -7.40 -11.58 -31.21
N ARG A 634 -6.27 -11.03 -30.76
CA ARG A 634 -4.94 -11.48 -31.19
C ARG A 634 -4.60 -12.85 -30.62
N VAL A 635 -4.85 -13.05 -29.33
CA VAL A 635 -4.66 -14.35 -28.66
C VAL A 635 -5.47 -15.46 -29.32
N SER A 636 -6.70 -15.17 -29.77
CA SER A 636 -7.53 -16.16 -30.48
C SER A 636 -7.00 -16.56 -31.85
N ARG A 637 -6.14 -15.72 -32.47
CA ARG A 637 -5.46 -16.03 -33.73
C ARG A 637 -4.08 -16.67 -33.50
N ASN A 638 -3.38 -16.24 -32.46
CA ASN A 638 -2.05 -16.73 -32.11
C ASN A 638 -1.96 -16.95 -30.60
N TYR A 639 -1.97 -18.22 -30.18
CA TYR A 639 -1.90 -18.60 -28.77
C TYR A 639 -0.61 -18.13 -28.07
N LYS A 640 0.45 -17.81 -28.84
CA LYS A 640 1.72 -17.28 -28.31
C LYS A 640 1.67 -15.78 -28.00
N THR A 641 0.60 -15.08 -28.36
CA THR A 641 0.45 -13.65 -28.09
C THR A 641 0.42 -13.37 -26.58
N ALA A 642 -0.25 -14.22 -25.81
CA ALA A 642 -0.21 -14.14 -24.35
C ALA A 642 1.13 -14.73 -23.86
N ILE A 643 1.88 -13.94 -23.08
CA ILE A 643 3.21 -14.33 -22.63
C ILE A 643 3.15 -14.72 -21.15
N PRO A 644 3.60 -15.92 -20.76
CA PRO A 644 3.66 -16.30 -19.35
C PRO A 644 4.79 -15.55 -18.64
N SER A 645 4.53 -15.17 -17.39
CA SER A 645 5.49 -14.54 -16.49
C SER A 645 5.38 -15.14 -15.10
N TYR A 646 6.46 -15.01 -14.33
CA TYR A 646 6.52 -15.49 -12.95
C TYR A 646 6.79 -14.33 -12.02
N TYR A 647 5.96 -14.18 -10.99
CA TYR A 647 6.12 -13.15 -9.98
C TYR A 647 6.80 -13.72 -8.72
N PRO A 648 8.07 -13.37 -8.44
CA PRO A 648 8.86 -13.99 -7.36
C PRO A 648 8.25 -13.83 -5.97
N LYS A 649 7.71 -12.64 -5.64
CA LYS A 649 7.19 -12.36 -4.29
C LYS A 649 6.03 -13.29 -3.91
N CYS A 650 5.05 -13.44 -4.81
CA CYS A 650 3.87 -14.27 -4.54
C CYS A 650 4.05 -15.75 -4.93
N ASN A 651 5.15 -16.12 -5.58
CA ASN A 651 5.36 -17.46 -6.15
C ASN A 651 4.39 -17.84 -7.26
N THR A 652 3.82 -16.87 -7.95
CA THR A 652 2.64 -17.10 -8.79
C THR A 652 2.98 -16.93 -10.25
N MET A 653 2.39 -17.81 -11.06
CA MET A 653 2.38 -17.69 -12.50
C MET A 653 1.27 -16.73 -12.94
N SER A 654 1.63 -15.84 -13.85
CA SER A 654 0.73 -14.90 -14.51
C SER A 654 0.89 -15.02 -16.02
N LEU A 655 -0.06 -14.45 -16.75
CA LEU A 655 0.03 -14.23 -18.19
C LEU A 655 0.02 -12.73 -18.45
N MET A 656 0.56 -12.32 -19.58
CA MET A 656 0.61 -10.93 -20.00
C MET A 656 -0.01 -10.77 -21.37
N LEU A 657 -0.91 -9.79 -21.49
CA LEU A 657 -1.58 -9.43 -22.74
C LEU A 657 -1.04 -8.09 -23.25
N PRO A 658 -0.68 -7.98 -24.55
CA PRO A 658 -0.23 -6.72 -25.12
C PRO A 658 -1.37 -5.71 -25.24
N LEU A 659 -1.22 -4.54 -24.64
CA LEU A 659 -2.15 -3.43 -24.82
C LEU A 659 -1.56 -2.41 -25.79
N CYS A 660 -2.26 -2.22 -26.90
CA CYS A 660 -2.06 -1.17 -27.89
C CYS A 660 -2.98 0.01 -27.54
N LEU A 661 -2.41 1.10 -27.02
CA LEU A 661 -3.16 2.26 -26.53
C LEU A 661 -3.03 3.45 -27.48
N VAL A 662 -1.83 3.67 -28.02
CA VAL A 662 -1.52 4.78 -28.95
C VAL A 662 -1.70 4.34 -30.40
N ASP A 663 -1.05 3.24 -30.79
CA ASP A 663 -1.11 2.66 -32.14
C ASP A 663 -1.66 1.24 -32.05
N GLU A 664 -2.66 0.91 -32.87
CA GLU A 664 -3.25 -0.43 -32.88
C GLU A 664 -2.22 -1.52 -33.21
N GLU A 665 -1.14 -1.25 -33.93
CA GLU A 665 -0.13 -2.24 -34.32
C GLU A 665 0.99 -2.42 -33.29
N LYS A 666 1.29 -1.38 -32.50
CA LYS A 666 2.42 -1.38 -31.56
C LYS A 666 1.93 -1.47 -30.11
N PRO A 667 2.27 -2.55 -29.37
CA PRO A 667 1.96 -2.59 -27.95
C PRO A 667 2.75 -1.56 -27.18
N ASP A 668 2.12 -0.94 -26.19
CA ASP A 668 2.72 0.09 -25.35
C ASP A 668 2.96 -0.42 -23.92
N VAL A 669 2.04 -1.22 -23.39
CA VAL A 669 2.11 -1.80 -22.04
C VAL A 669 1.61 -3.25 -22.04
N ALA A 670 1.94 -3.99 -20.99
CA ALA A 670 1.51 -5.38 -20.82
C ALA A 670 0.52 -5.50 -19.65
N LEU A 671 -0.71 -5.97 -19.91
CA LEU A 671 -1.68 -6.28 -18.85
C LEU A 671 -1.34 -7.62 -18.20
N VAL A 672 -1.08 -7.61 -16.89
CA VAL A 672 -0.83 -8.81 -16.09
C VAL A 672 -2.16 -9.42 -15.67
N VAL A 673 -2.42 -10.64 -16.13
CA VAL A 673 -3.62 -11.40 -15.83
C VAL A 673 -3.27 -12.68 -15.06
N GLN A 674 -4.02 -12.97 -14.00
CA GLN A 674 -3.85 -14.16 -13.19
C GLN A 674 -5.16 -14.93 -13.11
N GLN A 675 -5.08 -16.26 -13.16
CA GLN A 675 -6.27 -17.09 -12.96
C GLN A 675 -6.66 -17.12 -11.47
N THR A 676 -7.92 -16.77 -11.19
CA THR A 676 -8.53 -16.85 -9.86
C THR A 676 -8.86 -18.30 -9.49
N PRO A 677 -9.04 -18.63 -8.20
CA PRO A 677 -9.49 -19.95 -7.77
C PRO A 677 -10.84 -20.40 -8.37
N ALA A 678 -11.71 -19.44 -8.70
CA ALA A 678 -12.99 -19.70 -9.36
C ALA A 678 -12.84 -20.02 -10.87
N GLY A 679 -11.64 -19.82 -11.45
CA GLY A 679 -11.31 -20.15 -12.83
C GLY A 679 -11.35 -18.97 -13.81
N ASN A 680 -11.88 -17.81 -13.42
CA ASN A 680 -11.82 -16.58 -14.22
C ASN A 680 -10.43 -15.93 -14.16
N TYR A 681 -10.11 -15.06 -15.12
CA TYR A 681 -8.90 -14.23 -15.06
C TYR A 681 -9.18 -12.89 -14.39
N GLN A 682 -8.23 -12.45 -13.59
CA GLN A 682 -8.19 -11.10 -13.04
C GLN A 682 -6.99 -10.34 -13.63
N GLY A 683 -7.26 -9.22 -14.30
CA GLY A 683 -6.24 -8.26 -14.73
C GLY A 683 -5.87 -7.37 -13.56
N HIS A 684 -4.72 -7.62 -12.93
CA HIS A 684 -4.33 -6.96 -11.68
C HIS A 684 -3.68 -5.59 -11.91
N THR A 685 -2.82 -5.47 -12.91
CA THR A 685 -2.01 -4.27 -13.15
C THR A 685 -1.45 -4.29 -14.57
N ILE A 686 -0.80 -3.20 -14.97
CA ILE A 686 -0.02 -3.09 -16.20
C ILE A 686 1.47 -2.97 -15.88
N LEU A 687 2.32 -3.48 -16.76
CA LEU A 687 3.77 -3.31 -16.72
C LEU A 687 4.23 -2.54 -17.95
N THR A 688 5.33 -1.80 -17.81
CA THR A 688 6.07 -1.33 -18.99
C THR A 688 6.62 -2.54 -19.75
N LEU A 689 6.91 -2.38 -21.05
CA LEU A 689 7.43 -3.49 -21.85
C LEU A 689 8.78 -4.00 -21.31
N SER A 690 9.63 -3.10 -20.81
CA SER A 690 10.92 -3.45 -20.19
C SER A 690 10.72 -4.31 -18.92
N GLN A 691 9.79 -3.92 -18.04
CA GLN A 691 9.42 -4.73 -16.86
C GLN A 691 8.83 -6.09 -17.25
N ALA A 692 7.90 -6.10 -18.20
CA ALA A 692 7.27 -7.33 -18.69
C ALA A 692 8.30 -8.29 -19.31
N TYR A 693 9.30 -7.78 -20.04
CA TYR A 693 10.37 -8.60 -20.61
C TYR A 693 11.20 -9.27 -19.52
N ILE A 694 11.60 -8.54 -18.47
CA ILE A 694 12.36 -9.10 -17.34
C ILE A 694 11.58 -10.25 -16.67
N ASP A 695 10.30 -10.02 -16.38
CA ASP A 695 9.45 -11.01 -15.70
C ASP A 695 9.20 -12.27 -16.55
N ALA A 696 9.01 -12.12 -17.86
CA ALA A 696 8.82 -13.24 -18.77
C ALA A 696 10.13 -14.00 -19.06
N ARG A 697 11.27 -13.30 -19.13
CA ARG A 697 12.58 -13.92 -19.38
C ARG A 697 12.98 -14.92 -18.30
N LEU A 698 12.42 -14.82 -17.08
CA LEU A 698 12.63 -15.82 -16.03
C LEU A 698 12.25 -17.24 -16.47
N LEU A 699 11.21 -17.38 -17.30
CA LEU A 699 10.74 -18.70 -17.74
C LEU A 699 11.53 -19.24 -18.93
N CYS A 700 11.75 -18.41 -19.95
CA CYS A 700 12.41 -18.82 -21.18
C CYS A 700 12.96 -17.62 -21.96
N GLN A 701 13.87 -17.89 -22.89
CA GLN A 701 14.25 -16.94 -23.91
C GLN A 701 13.01 -16.58 -24.77
N LEU A 702 12.75 -15.27 -24.91
CA LEU A 702 11.57 -14.78 -25.61
C LEU A 702 11.84 -14.66 -27.11
N ASN A 703 11.08 -15.41 -27.90
CA ASN A 703 10.94 -15.23 -29.35
C ASN A 703 9.55 -14.66 -29.64
N SER A 704 9.25 -13.49 -29.08
CA SER A 704 7.95 -12.82 -29.22
C SER A 704 7.95 -11.80 -30.35
N GLU A 705 6.80 -11.64 -31.01
CA GLU A 705 6.59 -10.63 -32.06
C GLU A 705 6.48 -9.21 -31.49
N TRP A 706 6.10 -9.07 -30.21
CA TRP A 706 5.83 -7.77 -29.61
C TRP A 706 6.67 -7.42 -28.37
N LEU A 707 7.14 -8.43 -27.63
CA LEU A 707 7.93 -8.23 -26.42
C LEU A 707 9.39 -8.61 -26.69
N THR A 708 10.22 -7.62 -26.98
CA THR A 708 11.62 -7.81 -27.40
C THR A 708 12.57 -6.91 -26.61
N THR A 709 13.88 -7.09 -26.76
CA THR A 709 14.87 -6.16 -26.19
C THR A 709 14.98 -4.84 -26.98
N ASN A 710 14.31 -4.72 -28.14
CA ASN A 710 14.36 -3.53 -29.00
C ASN A 710 13.28 -2.49 -28.64
N VAL A 711 12.70 -2.59 -27.44
CA VAL A 711 11.76 -1.59 -26.94
C VAL A 711 12.50 -0.26 -26.87
N GLY A 712 12.14 0.68 -27.76
CA GLY A 712 12.62 2.06 -27.67
C GLY A 712 11.93 2.71 -26.48
N ASP A 713 12.65 2.83 -25.37
CA ASP A 713 12.20 3.56 -24.19
C ASP A 713 12.39 5.07 -24.45
N ASP A 714 11.29 5.77 -24.75
CA ASP A 714 11.16 7.20 -24.45
C ASP A 714 10.83 7.44 -22.95
N GLN A 715 10.88 6.38 -22.13
CA GLN A 715 10.50 6.39 -20.72
C GLN A 715 11.48 5.56 -19.84
N GLU A 716 12.78 5.80 -19.95
CA GLU A 716 13.68 5.51 -18.82
C GLU A 716 13.36 6.51 -17.69
N ASP A 717 12.51 6.12 -16.73
CA ASP A 717 12.44 6.68 -15.37
C ASP A 717 11.45 5.88 -14.50
N GLY A 718 11.57 4.54 -14.55
CA GLY A 718 10.66 3.62 -13.85
C GLY A 718 11.37 2.54 -13.06
N GLU A 719 12.46 2.87 -12.35
CA GLU A 719 13.00 2.00 -11.31
C GLU A 719 12.30 2.24 -9.96
N GLU A 720 11.97 1.13 -9.31
CA GLU A 720 11.36 0.94 -7.98
C GLU A 720 9.83 1.14 -7.83
N ALA A 721 9.09 0.13 -8.29
CA ALA A 721 7.82 -0.27 -7.67
C ALA A 721 7.83 -1.78 -7.39
N ALA A 722 8.72 -2.18 -6.47
CA ALA A 722 8.67 -3.48 -5.82
C ALA A 722 9.00 -3.32 -4.33
N GLU A 723 8.28 -2.46 -3.63
CA GLU A 723 8.12 -2.60 -2.17
C GLU A 723 7.09 -3.69 -1.85
#